data_AF-A0A7L8RXU7-F1
#
_entry.id   AF-A0A7L8RXU7-F1
#
_cell.length_a   1.000
_cell.length_b   1.000
_cell.length_c   1.000
_cell.angle_alpha   90.00
_cell.angle_beta   90.00
_cell.angle_gamma   90.00
#
_symmetry.space_group_name_H-M   'P 1'
#
loop_
_entity.id
_entity.type
_entity.pdbx_description
1 polymer ?
#
loop_
_entity_poly.entity_id
_entity_poly.type
_entity_poly.pdbx_seq_one_letter_code
_entity_poly.pdbx_strand_id
1 'polypeptide(L)'
;MPVSRKRRKRGQPVKSSEPHKIVFRQIEIGGDNHAEFKAAMMDAARKGIDEFPKLLGRISDLFQSTYPPNLLSTFAFYGCQGSIDDQGHQKPMAGGILQFHVELLQALALMVPFEKWGGAPSTGEKMQTVFDTVPEISDTFLRIRIVRQADETDAQKKAVLSLQEKIRLHTQAVRNWGYYLEVIKICRELYCPLDGKFSEALGFSATDFIDVAEALVSEFERRARLHFETMRKFLRGKTIPQIVNLYFEHMPNMQGSPGEFIKSIPTGTSLQGVKGFLMSHADLRHVDLMTFTPNELATLTNKPESTVEKVLDAIALEPGALVSANVEHLFLSNPVWTRPAIKLMEGYFIPLPQAVFSHINNIMRGLAESAKLDNALSERRATYLENKTEEVLKAVLPTARIEKNKKWSVDGVQYETDVFGVVDRTLIIVEAKSHRVSPQALRGAPDRLRKHLVDLVVDPSVQSERLQSLVVNARAGDTVSKAIIAPLGLDAGQIDNIIRLSVTLDDFSIMSSSEDELREVGWIPEGHELAPTILIADLICIAEILINELQFLHYLAERFHFQKAFELLGDELDFLGLYLANGFNLGQAQKQLKRIALSGLSDVIDRYYQGREVGLELPRPKSNLNRTFRDIVDRLTLRKPPGWTTIGIHLLNSVDGEEQKKVTAGLERLRKSVLNKRTIPGNDCIMRIIPPLDRKATIAFFVYSPDGGLDVRKSMEQIAADMLERDEAKVCVVFGKSTAAWDEPYRSALIVQKRD
;
A
#
# COMPACT_ATOMS: atom_id res chain seq x y z
N MET A 1 34.49 -40.99 23.69
CA MET A 1 33.98 -40.36 24.92
C MET A 1 32.61 -39.75 24.63
N PRO A 2 31.60 -39.95 25.49
CA PRO A 2 30.19 -39.80 25.11
C PRO A 2 29.77 -38.33 25.08
N VAL A 3 29.19 -37.93 23.95
CA VAL A 3 28.63 -36.60 23.71
C VAL A 3 27.24 -36.51 24.33
N SER A 4 27.07 -35.53 25.22
CA SER A 4 25.84 -35.14 25.87
C SER A 4 24.67 -34.94 24.89
N ARG A 5 23.54 -35.63 25.17
CA ARG A 5 22.24 -35.43 24.52
C ARG A 5 21.71 -34.02 24.80
N LYS A 6 21.94 -33.07 23.88
CA LYS A 6 21.16 -31.82 23.84
C LYS A 6 19.75 -32.12 23.32
N ARG A 7 18.78 -32.09 24.23
CA ARG A 7 17.34 -32.05 23.94
C ARG A 7 17.05 -30.95 22.90
N ARG A 8 16.49 -31.34 21.75
CA ARG A 8 15.78 -30.42 20.84
C ARG A 8 14.72 -29.68 21.67
N LYS A 9 14.85 -28.36 21.81
CA LYS A 9 13.74 -27.50 22.28
C LYS A 9 12.59 -27.73 21.29
N ARG A 10 11.49 -28.33 21.77
CA ARG A 10 10.22 -28.36 21.04
C ARG A 10 9.88 -26.90 20.73
N GLY A 11 9.80 -26.55 19.45
CA GLY A 11 9.23 -25.28 19.03
C GLY A 11 7.88 -25.14 19.68
N GLN A 12 7.66 -24.01 20.36
CA GLN A 12 6.33 -23.68 20.84
C GLN A 12 5.39 -23.65 19.63
N PRO A 13 4.18 -24.22 19.74
CA PRO A 13 3.18 -24.02 18.70
C PRO A 13 2.98 -22.51 18.54
N VAL A 14 3.06 -22.03 17.30
CA VAL A 14 2.67 -20.67 16.94
C VAL A 14 1.22 -20.53 17.39
N LYS A 15 1.00 -19.88 18.54
CA LYS A 15 -0.33 -19.47 18.96
C LYS A 15 -0.84 -18.55 17.85
N SER A 16 -2.07 -18.79 17.40
CA SER A 16 -2.81 -17.88 16.52
C SER A 16 -2.57 -16.45 16.99
N SER A 17 -1.91 -15.64 16.17
CA SER A 17 -1.63 -14.24 16.49
C SER A 17 -2.96 -13.54 16.71
N GLU A 18 -3.14 -12.89 17.87
CA GLU A 18 -4.23 -11.94 18.03
C GLU A 18 -4.15 -10.92 16.88
N PRO A 19 -5.26 -10.68 16.14
CA PRO A 19 -5.23 -9.96 14.86
C PRO A 19 -4.78 -8.49 14.95
N HIS A 20 -4.54 -7.97 16.16
CA HIS A 20 -4.16 -6.57 16.40
C HIS A 20 -2.88 -6.42 17.24
N LYS A 21 -2.09 -7.48 17.42
CA LYS A 21 -0.89 -7.40 18.26
C LYS A 21 0.27 -6.72 17.54
N ILE A 22 0.45 -5.42 17.78
CA ILE A 22 1.62 -4.66 17.34
C ILE A 22 2.84 -5.09 18.15
N VAL A 23 3.96 -5.35 17.47
CA VAL A 23 5.26 -5.66 18.11
C VAL A 23 6.22 -4.51 17.85
N PHE A 24 6.48 -3.70 18.89
CA PHE A 24 7.52 -2.69 18.83
C PHE A 24 8.90 -3.35 18.95
N ARG A 25 9.80 -3.03 18.02
CA ARG A 25 11.22 -3.37 18.09
C ARG A 25 12.02 -2.08 18.04
N GLN A 26 12.72 -1.77 19.12
CA GLN A 26 13.67 -0.66 19.12
C GLN A 26 15.00 -1.15 18.53
N ILE A 27 15.49 -0.44 17.52
CA ILE A 27 16.82 -0.68 16.96
C ILE A 27 17.74 0.40 17.54
N GLU A 28 18.51 0.05 18.56
CA GLU A 28 19.55 0.93 19.12
C GLU A 28 20.90 0.58 18.48
N ILE A 29 21.50 1.53 17.77
CA ILE A 29 22.91 1.46 17.41
C ILE A 29 23.67 2.21 18.51
N GLY A 30 24.31 1.49 19.43
CA GLY A 30 25.07 2.09 20.52
C GLY A 30 26.13 3.07 20.00
N GLY A 31 26.24 4.24 20.63
CA GLY A 31 27.09 5.36 20.17
C GLY A 31 28.56 4.99 19.92
N ASP A 32 29.13 4.09 20.74
CA ASP A 32 30.52 3.64 20.62
C ASP A 32 30.76 2.74 19.39
N ASN A 33 29.73 2.04 18.90
CA ASN A 33 29.81 1.16 17.73
C ASN A 33 29.34 1.85 16.45
N HIS A 34 28.89 3.10 16.48
CA HIS A 34 28.34 3.77 15.30
C HIS A 34 29.41 4.05 14.23
N ALA A 35 30.59 4.50 14.65
CA ALA A 35 31.70 4.75 13.73
C ALA A 35 32.23 3.45 13.11
N GLU A 36 32.39 2.39 13.91
CA GLU A 36 32.80 1.06 13.45
C GLU A 36 31.76 0.43 12.52
N PHE A 37 30.46 0.52 12.87
CA PHE A 37 29.37 0.06 12.02
C PHE A 37 29.35 0.79 10.68
N LYS A 38 29.51 2.12 10.69
CA LYS A 38 29.57 2.92 9.46
C LYS A 38 30.78 2.54 8.62
N ALA A 39 31.95 2.37 9.23
CA ALA A 39 33.16 1.93 8.54
C ALA A 39 33.00 0.53 7.92
N ALA A 40 32.48 -0.44 8.68
CA ALA A 40 32.21 -1.79 8.19
C ALA A 40 31.18 -1.81 7.06
N MET A 41 30.12 -0.99 7.15
CA MET A 41 29.12 -0.84 6.09
C MET A 41 29.73 -0.23 4.83
N MET A 42 30.60 0.77 4.95
CA MET A 42 31.30 1.38 3.82
C MET A 42 32.27 0.40 3.15
N ASP A 43 33.02 -0.37 3.93
CA ASP A 43 33.93 -1.39 3.40
C ASP A 43 33.18 -2.51 2.69
N ALA A 44 32.08 -2.99 3.27
CA ALA A 44 31.21 -3.98 2.64
C ALA A 44 30.58 -3.44 1.35
N ALA A 45 30.22 -2.15 1.33
CA ALA A 45 29.66 -1.51 0.16
C ALA A 45 30.70 -1.42 -0.97
N ARG A 46 31.91 -0.91 -0.68
CA ARG A 46 33.03 -0.83 -1.64
C ARG A 46 33.39 -2.17 -2.25
N LYS A 47 33.50 -3.22 -1.43
CA LYS A 47 33.73 -4.60 -1.92
C LYS A 47 32.64 -5.06 -2.87
N GLY A 48 31.38 -4.76 -2.55
CA GLY A 48 30.26 -5.06 -3.45
C GLY A 48 30.41 -4.36 -4.81
N ILE A 49 30.82 -3.10 -4.84
CA ILE A 49 31.07 -2.36 -6.10
C ILE A 49 32.12 -3.08 -6.96
N ASP A 50 33.23 -3.51 -6.35
CA ASP A 50 34.32 -4.19 -7.06
C ASP A 50 33.91 -5.57 -7.59
N GLU A 51 32.95 -6.23 -6.93
CA GLU A 51 32.41 -7.53 -7.34
C GLU A 51 31.30 -7.41 -8.39
N PHE A 52 30.64 -6.25 -8.51
CA PHE A 52 29.51 -6.04 -9.40
C PHE A 52 29.75 -6.48 -10.87
N PRO A 53 30.87 -6.13 -11.53
CA PRO A 53 31.12 -6.58 -12.90
C PRO A 53 31.27 -8.11 -13.01
N LYS A 54 31.76 -8.77 -11.96
CA LYS A 54 31.91 -10.24 -11.92
C LYS A 54 30.56 -10.93 -11.80
N LEU A 55 29.67 -10.38 -10.96
CA LEU A 55 28.30 -10.89 -10.82
C LEU A 55 27.53 -10.78 -12.14
N LEU A 56 27.64 -9.65 -12.84
CA LEU A 56 27.07 -9.46 -14.17
C LEU A 56 27.66 -10.41 -15.21
N GLY A 57 28.99 -10.58 -15.20
CA GLY A 57 29.68 -11.55 -16.06
C GLY A 57 29.16 -12.98 -15.87
N ARG A 58 28.99 -13.40 -14.61
CA ARG A 58 28.46 -14.72 -14.26
C ARG A 58 27.05 -14.97 -14.82
N ILE A 59 26.17 -13.97 -14.73
CA ILE A 59 24.82 -14.06 -15.33
C ILE A 59 24.89 -14.08 -16.86
N SER A 60 25.77 -13.27 -17.47
CA SER A 60 25.96 -13.26 -18.92
C SER A 60 26.47 -14.61 -19.46
N ASP A 61 27.43 -15.24 -18.78
CA ASP A 61 27.95 -16.56 -19.13
C ASP A 61 26.87 -17.65 -19.02
N LEU A 62 25.97 -17.52 -18.04
CA LEU A 62 24.82 -18.42 -17.92
C LEU A 62 23.87 -18.29 -19.11
N PHE A 63 23.58 -17.07 -19.59
CA PHE A 63 22.77 -16.85 -20.78
C PHE A 63 23.43 -17.34 -22.07
N GLN A 64 24.76 -17.31 -22.14
CA GLN A 64 25.50 -17.82 -23.31
C GLN A 64 25.61 -19.35 -23.32
N SER A 65 25.48 -20.00 -22.16
CA SER A 65 25.58 -21.46 -22.03
C SER A 65 24.24 -22.17 -21.85
N THR A 66 23.16 -21.44 -21.53
CA THR A 66 21.82 -21.96 -21.23
C THR A 66 20.79 -21.15 -21.97
N TYR A 67 19.70 -21.78 -22.40
CA TYR A 67 18.58 -21.08 -23.02
C TYR A 67 17.94 -20.09 -22.01
N PRO A 68 18.04 -18.77 -22.22
CA PRO A 68 17.64 -17.77 -21.21
C PRO A 68 16.18 -17.88 -20.75
N PRO A 69 15.18 -18.19 -21.61
CA PRO A 69 13.82 -18.42 -21.15
C PRO A 69 13.70 -19.50 -20.08
N ASN A 70 14.50 -20.58 -20.11
CA ASN A 70 14.49 -21.61 -19.06
C ASN A 70 14.89 -21.07 -17.68
N LEU A 71 15.88 -20.17 -17.65
CA LEU A 71 16.35 -19.52 -16.43
C LEU A 71 15.30 -18.53 -15.92
N LEU A 72 14.80 -17.67 -16.82
CA LEU A 72 13.80 -16.65 -16.51
C LEU A 72 12.50 -17.26 -15.99
N SER A 73 11.96 -18.26 -16.70
CA SER A 73 10.67 -18.86 -16.37
C SER A 73 10.71 -19.54 -15.02
N THR A 74 11.79 -20.28 -14.73
CA THR A 74 11.95 -20.99 -13.45
C THR A 74 12.21 -20.04 -12.29
N PHE A 75 13.01 -18.99 -12.52
CA PHE A 75 13.25 -17.97 -11.52
C PHE A 75 11.97 -17.20 -11.18
N ALA A 76 11.19 -16.82 -12.20
CA ALA A 76 9.89 -16.16 -12.03
C ALA A 76 8.86 -17.06 -11.34
N PHE A 77 8.76 -18.32 -11.76
CA PHE A 77 7.78 -19.27 -11.22
C PHE A 77 7.99 -19.51 -9.73
N TYR A 78 9.21 -19.85 -9.28
CA TYR A 78 9.43 -20.08 -7.85
C TYR A 78 9.57 -18.78 -7.05
N GLY A 79 10.06 -17.69 -7.67
CA GLY A 79 10.32 -16.43 -6.99
C GLY A 79 9.10 -15.53 -6.77
N CYS A 80 8.07 -15.65 -7.62
CA CYS A 80 6.91 -14.76 -7.58
C CYS A 80 5.55 -15.47 -7.52
N GLN A 81 5.54 -16.80 -7.33
CA GLN A 81 4.31 -17.55 -7.07
C GLN A 81 4.18 -17.90 -5.58
N GLY A 82 2.94 -18.08 -5.14
CA GLY A 82 2.60 -18.48 -3.79
C GLY A 82 1.29 -19.26 -3.75
N SER A 83 1.03 -19.92 -2.63
CA SER A 83 -0.27 -20.52 -2.33
C SER A 83 -1.02 -19.69 -1.30
N ILE A 84 -2.34 -19.59 -1.43
CA ILE A 84 -3.22 -19.03 -0.41
C ILE A 84 -3.85 -20.20 0.35
N ASP A 85 -3.84 -20.14 1.68
CA ASP A 85 -4.53 -21.12 2.53
C ASP A 85 -6.02 -20.76 2.73
N ASP A 86 -6.79 -21.65 3.36
CA ASP A 86 -8.24 -21.45 3.62
C ASP A 86 -8.54 -20.24 4.54
N GLN A 87 -7.51 -19.60 5.11
CA GLN A 87 -7.61 -18.41 5.95
C GLN A 87 -7.11 -17.16 5.23
N GLY A 88 -6.79 -17.25 3.94
CA GLY A 88 -6.28 -16.14 3.13
C GLY A 88 -4.79 -15.86 3.31
N HIS A 89 -4.03 -16.64 4.09
CA HIS A 89 -2.61 -16.40 4.25
C HIS A 89 -1.84 -16.78 2.99
N GLN A 90 -1.02 -15.85 2.50
CA GLN A 90 -0.06 -16.15 1.46
C GLN A 90 1.13 -16.92 2.01
N LYS A 91 1.51 -17.94 1.26
CA LYS A 91 2.74 -18.67 1.45
C LYS A 91 3.56 -18.61 0.17
N PRO A 92 4.61 -17.77 0.10
CA PRO A 92 5.48 -17.72 -1.06
C PRO A 92 6.20 -19.06 -1.23
N MET A 93 6.52 -19.40 -2.48
CA MET A 93 7.24 -20.63 -2.78
C MET A 93 8.73 -20.54 -2.46
N ALA A 94 9.34 -19.40 -2.76
CA ALA A 94 10.69 -19.04 -2.35
C ALA A 94 10.66 -17.69 -1.62
N GLY A 95 11.52 -17.54 -0.61
CA GLY A 95 11.71 -16.26 0.08
C GLY A 95 12.81 -15.43 -0.60
N GLY A 96 12.74 -14.10 -0.44
CA GLY A 96 13.82 -13.19 -0.84
C GLY A 96 13.86 -12.81 -2.33
N ILE A 97 12.95 -13.35 -3.14
CA ILE A 97 12.77 -12.95 -4.54
C ILE A 97 11.51 -12.10 -4.66
N LEU A 98 11.58 -11.09 -5.51
CA LEU A 98 10.55 -10.07 -5.74
C LEU A 98 10.50 -9.79 -7.23
N GLN A 99 9.38 -9.24 -7.71
CA GLN A 99 9.15 -8.99 -9.14
C GLN A 99 10.29 -8.21 -9.82
N PHE A 100 10.86 -7.20 -9.15
CA PHE A 100 11.95 -6.41 -9.74
C PHE A 100 13.22 -7.24 -10.03
N HIS A 101 13.46 -8.33 -9.29
CA HIS A 101 14.57 -9.23 -9.56
C HIS A 101 14.38 -9.96 -10.90
N VAL A 102 13.15 -10.37 -11.20
CA VAL A 102 12.81 -11.05 -12.46
C VAL A 102 12.91 -10.07 -13.62
N GLU A 103 12.39 -8.85 -13.45
CA GLU A 103 12.50 -7.77 -14.45
C GLU A 103 13.96 -7.42 -14.75
N LEU A 104 14.82 -7.40 -13.72
CA LEU A 104 16.26 -7.20 -13.90
C LEU A 104 16.87 -8.35 -14.69
N LEU A 105 16.61 -9.60 -14.29
CA LEU A 105 17.14 -10.78 -15.00
C LEU A 105 16.69 -10.78 -16.47
N GLN A 106 15.43 -10.41 -16.74
CA GLN A 106 14.88 -10.29 -18.09
C GLN A 106 15.62 -9.23 -18.90
N ALA A 107 15.83 -8.04 -18.32
CA ALA A 107 16.55 -6.98 -18.99
C ALA A 107 17.99 -7.39 -19.31
N LEU A 108 18.68 -8.06 -18.40
CA LEU A 108 20.03 -8.60 -18.62
C LEU A 108 20.05 -9.65 -19.75
N ALA A 109 19.03 -10.51 -19.84
CA ALA A 109 18.90 -11.48 -20.95
C ALA A 109 18.73 -10.76 -22.30
N LEU A 110 17.95 -9.68 -22.33
CA LEU A 110 17.73 -8.84 -23.51
C LEU A 110 18.95 -7.99 -23.92
N MET A 111 19.97 -7.89 -23.07
CA MET A 111 21.27 -7.31 -23.45
C MET A 111 22.13 -8.28 -24.26
N VAL A 112 21.81 -9.58 -24.27
CA VAL A 112 22.53 -10.60 -25.03
C VAL A 112 21.80 -10.83 -26.36
N PRO A 113 22.47 -10.66 -27.52
CA PRO A 113 21.89 -10.97 -28.83
C PRO A 113 21.43 -12.43 -28.93
N PHE A 114 20.39 -12.69 -29.72
CA PHE A 114 19.81 -14.03 -29.88
C PHE A 114 20.86 -15.08 -30.28
N GLU A 115 21.77 -14.74 -31.17
CA GLU A 115 22.79 -15.63 -31.73
C GLU A 115 23.81 -16.08 -30.68
N LYS A 116 23.89 -15.37 -29.55
CA LYS A 116 24.76 -15.70 -28.43
C LYS A 116 24.03 -16.44 -27.32
N TRP A 117 22.73 -16.65 -27.41
CA TRP A 117 22.00 -17.41 -26.41
C TRP A 117 22.41 -18.88 -26.45
N GLY A 118 22.63 -19.47 -25.29
CA GLY A 118 22.92 -20.90 -25.18
C GLY A 118 21.71 -21.75 -25.52
N GLY A 119 21.94 -22.97 -26.01
CA GLY A 119 20.87 -23.93 -26.30
C GLY A 119 20.61 -24.96 -25.19
N ALA A 120 21.47 -25.04 -24.17
CA ALA A 120 21.36 -26.08 -23.15
C ALA A 120 20.17 -25.84 -22.21
N PRO A 121 19.55 -26.90 -21.67
CA PRO A 121 18.54 -26.77 -20.63
C PRO A 121 19.14 -26.22 -19.33
N SER A 122 18.29 -25.64 -18.49
CA SER A 122 18.68 -25.25 -17.14
C SER A 122 18.88 -26.48 -16.25
N THR A 123 19.81 -26.40 -15.31
CA THR A 123 20.05 -27.42 -14.27
C THR A 123 19.85 -26.80 -12.89
N GLY A 124 19.60 -27.62 -11.87
CA GLY A 124 19.46 -27.15 -10.48
C GLY A 124 20.65 -26.32 -9.98
N GLU A 125 21.88 -26.66 -10.37
CA GLU A 125 23.10 -25.90 -10.02
C GLU A 125 23.13 -24.52 -10.68
N LYS A 126 22.77 -24.44 -11.96
CA LYS A 126 22.68 -23.17 -12.69
C LYS A 126 21.56 -22.31 -12.11
N MET A 127 20.41 -22.89 -11.78
CA MET A 127 19.32 -22.16 -11.12
C MET A 127 19.74 -21.65 -9.75
N GLN A 128 20.41 -22.46 -8.92
CA GLN A 128 20.90 -22.01 -7.62
C GLN A 128 21.82 -20.79 -7.79
N THR A 129 22.71 -20.81 -8.78
CA THR A 129 23.53 -19.64 -9.12
C THR A 129 22.67 -18.40 -9.43
N VAL A 130 21.58 -18.53 -10.18
CA VAL A 130 20.66 -17.41 -10.46
C VAL A 130 19.99 -16.91 -9.18
N PHE A 131 19.47 -17.80 -8.34
CA PHE A 131 18.81 -17.47 -7.07
C PHE A 131 19.75 -16.76 -6.08
N ASP A 132 21.04 -17.08 -6.11
CA ASP A 132 22.02 -16.42 -5.24
C ASP A 132 22.51 -15.09 -5.83
N THR A 133 22.77 -15.06 -7.14
CA THR A 133 23.46 -13.93 -7.80
C THR A 133 22.54 -12.75 -8.11
N VAL A 134 21.29 -12.99 -8.52
CA VAL A 134 20.38 -11.89 -8.94
C VAL A 134 19.98 -10.96 -7.77
N PRO A 135 19.64 -11.47 -6.57
CA PRO A 135 19.43 -10.61 -5.40
C PRO A 135 20.70 -9.83 -5.04
N GLU A 136 21.86 -10.48 -5.10
CA GLU A 136 23.14 -9.82 -4.79
C GLU A 136 23.49 -8.68 -5.75
N ILE A 137 23.21 -8.83 -7.05
CA ILE A 137 23.33 -7.75 -8.05
C ILE A 137 22.45 -6.56 -7.63
N SER A 138 21.22 -6.82 -7.20
CA SER A 138 20.26 -5.78 -6.80
C SER A 138 20.67 -5.07 -5.50
N ASP A 139 21.14 -5.81 -4.51
CA ASP A 139 21.65 -5.27 -3.24
C ASP A 139 22.93 -4.46 -3.44
N THR A 140 23.82 -4.93 -4.31
CA THR A 140 25.08 -4.24 -4.63
C THR A 140 24.82 -2.86 -5.20
N PHE A 141 23.77 -2.72 -6.01
CA PHE A 141 23.37 -1.43 -6.53
C PHE A 141 22.94 -0.43 -5.45
N LEU A 142 22.22 -0.88 -4.41
CA LEU A 142 21.92 -0.05 -3.24
C LEU A 142 23.21 0.37 -2.53
N ARG A 143 24.15 -0.57 -2.35
CA ARG A 143 25.45 -0.30 -1.73
C ARG A 143 26.28 0.75 -2.48
N ILE A 144 26.33 0.69 -3.82
CA ILE A 144 27.01 1.70 -4.66
C ILE A 144 26.55 3.12 -4.31
N ARG A 145 25.25 3.29 -4.06
CA ARG A 145 24.65 4.61 -3.81
C ARG A 145 24.87 5.10 -2.39
N ILE A 146 24.83 4.20 -1.41
CA ILE A 146 25.15 4.54 -0.01
C ILE A 146 26.59 5.10 0.07
N VAL A 147 27.54 4.52 -0.69
CA VAL A 147 28.91 5.04 -0.78
C VAL A 147 28.93 6.45 -1.39
N ARG A 148 28.23 6.66 -2.51
CA ARG A 148 28.15 7.99 -3.16
C ARG A 148 27.57 9.07 -2.22
N GLN A 149 26.61 8.72 -1.35
CA GLN A 149 26.04 9.65 -0.37
C GLN A 149 26.99 9.95 0.80
N ALA A 150 27.80 8.97 1.22
CA ALA A 150 28.71 9.11 2.35
C ALA A 150 29.86 10.10 2.08
N ASP A 151 30.25 10.26 0.82
CA ASP A 151 31.32 11.16 0.37
C ASP A 151 30.88 12.64 0.26
N GLU A 152 29.57 12.92 0.27
CA GLU A 152 29.06 14.30 0.29
C GLU A 152 29.26 14.92 1.69
N THR A 153 29.62 16.20 1.75
CA THR A 153 29.82 16.92 3.02
C THR A 153 28.74 17.95 3.28
N ASP A 154 28.10 18.46 2.23
CA ASP A 154 27.05 19.47 2.31
C ASP A 154 25.73 18.88 2.84
N ALA A 155 25.19 19.49 3.90
CA ALA A 155 23.98 19.00 4.56
C ALA A 155 22.72 19.09 3.67
N GLN A 156 22.60 20.16 2.87
CA GLN A 156 21.46 20.35 1.98
C GLN A 156 21.49 19.35 0.82
N LYS A 157 22.67 19.12 0.23
CA LYS A 157 22.86 18.08 -0.79
C LYS A 157 22.60 16.68 -0.22
N LYS A 158 23.01 16.40 1.03
CA LYS A 158 22.69 15.13 1.71
C LYS A 158 21.20 14.89 1.85
N ALA A 159 20.44 15.91 2.24
CA ALA A 159 18.98 15.80 2.36
C ALA A 159 18.32 15.53 1.00
N VAL A 160 18.75 16.24 -0.07
CA VAL A 160 18.29 15.98 -1.44
C VAL A 160 18.63 14.55 -1.90
N LEU A 161 19.85 14.07 -1.64
CA LEU A 161 20.26 12.70 -1.95
C LEU A 161 19.45 11.66 -1.16
N SER A 162 19.18 11.91 0.12
CA SER A 162 18.34 11.04 0.97
C SER A 162 16.93 10.90 0.38
N LEU A 163 16.31 12.02 0.00
CA LEU A 163 14.99 12.04 -0.62
C LEU A 163 14.98 11.32 -1.98
N GLN A 164 16.02 11.53 -2.80
CA GLN A 164 16.21 10.77 -4.04
C GLN A 164 16.26 9.27 -3.79
N GLU A 165 17.01 8.82 -2.78
CA GLU A 165 17.13 7.39 -2.48
C GLU A 165 15.83 6.79 -1.96
N LYS A 166 15.06 7.50 -1.13
CA LYS A 166 13.73 7.03 -0.72
C LYS A 166 12.81 6.77 -1.93
N ILE A 167 12.75 7.73 -2.87
CA ILE A 167 11.92 7.62 -4.06
C ILE A 167 12.41 6.49 -4.97
N ARG A 168 13.72 6.30 -5.09
CA ARG A 168 14.33 5.24 -5.89
C ARG A 168 14.09 3.85 -5.29
N LEU A 169 14.24 3.70 -3.97
CA LEU A 169 13.93 2.48 -3.24
C LEU A 169 12.47 2.10 -3.44
N HIS A 170 11.56 3.08 -3.29
CA HIS A 170 10.15 2.89 -3.56
C HIS A 170 9.90 2.44 -5.00
N THR A 171 10.47 3.15 -5.98
CA THR A 171 10.40 2.79 -7.41
C THR A 171 10.95 1.39 -7.69
N GLN A 172 11.95 0.92 -6.94
CA GLN A 172 12.55 -0.40 -7.14
C GLN A 172 11.73 -1.52 -6.47
N ALA A 173 11.26 -1.30 -5.24
CA ALA A 173 10.65 -2.34 -4.41
C ALA A 173 9.12 -2.43 -4.57
N VAL A 174 8.44 -1.31 -4.81
CA VAL A 174 6.97 -1.26 -4.93
C VAL A 174 6.61 -1.40 -6.41
N ARG A 175 5.74 -2.38 -6.70
CA ARG A 175 5.28 -2.71 -8.07
C ARG A 175 3.77 -2.62 -8.23
N ASN A 176 3.04 -3.07 -7.21
CA ASN A 176 1.60 -3.05 -7.23
C ASN A 176 1.14 -1.79 -6.50
N TRP A 177 0.26 -1.05 -7.16
CA TRP A 177 -0.32 0.21 -6.66
C TRP A 177 -1.78 -0.01 -6.21
N GLY A 178 -2.19 -1.26 -6.05
CA GLY A 178 -3.52 -1.67 -5.62
C GLY A 178 -3.72 -3.19 -5.79
N TYR A 179 -4.86 -3.70 -5.31
CA TYR A 179 -5.27 -5.10 -5.49
C TYR A 179 -5.69 -5.37 -6.94
N TYR A 180 -5.47 -6.60 -7.42
CA TYR A 180 -5.48 -6.92 -8.85
C TYR A 180 -6.81 -6.58 -9.54
N LEU A 181 -7.94 -6.99 -8.95
CA LEU A 181 -9.26 -6.72 -9.54
C LEU A 181 -9.60 -5.23 -9.53
N GLU A 182 -9.20 -4.49 -8.49
CA GLU A 182 -9.46 -3.05 -8.42
C GLU A 182 -8.57 -2.28 -9.40
N VAL A 183 -7.31 -2.72 -9.59
CA VAL A 183 -6.42 -2.19 -10.62
C VAL A 183 -7.04 -2.36 -12.01
N ILE A 184 -7.56 -3.55 -12.34
CA ILE A 184 -8.25 -3.78 -13.63
C ILE A 184 -9.45 -2.84 -13.78
N LYS A 185 -10.27 -2.72 -12.74
CA LYS A 185 -11.46 -1.85 -12.77
C LYS A 185 -11.09 -0.40 -12.99
N ILE A 186 -10.11 0.13 -12.25
CA ILE A 186 -9.58 1.49 -12.42
C ILE A 186 -9.05 1.67 -13.86
N CYS A 187 -8.30 0.70 -14.38
CA CYS A 187 -7.75 0.75 -15.74
C CYS A 187 -8.86 0.80 -16.80
N ARG A 188 -9.90 -0.02 -16.67
CA ARG A 188 -11.03 -0.01 -17.61
C ARG A 188 -11.77 1.33 -17.55
N GLU A 189 -12.10 1.80 -16.35
CA GLU A 189 -12.75 3.10 -16.18
C GLU A 189 -11.90 4.22 -16.79
N LEU A 190 -10.58 4.20 -16.57
CA LEU A 190 -9.67 5.23 -17.04
C LEU A 190 -9.45 5.21 -18.56
N TYR A 191 -9.14 4.04 -19.14
CA TYR A 191 -8.62 3.94 -20.51
C TYR A 191 -9.67 3.60 -21.57
N CYS A 192 -10.69 2.79 -21.27
CA CYS A 192 -11.72 2.40 -22.25
C CYS A 192 -12.46 3.59 -22.91
N PRO A 193 -12.68 4.74 -22.22
CA PRO A 193 -13.24 5.92 -22.89
C PRO A 193 -12.40 6.47 -24.06
N LEU A 194 -11.14 6.04 -24.19
CA LEU A 194 -10.25 6.40 -25.30
C LEU A 194 -10.21 5.33 -26.41
N ASP A 195 -11.04 4.28 -26.34
CA ASP A 195 -11.03 3.14 -27.26
C ASP A 195 -11.09 3.55 -28.73
N GLY A 196 -11.97 4.48 -29.10
CA GLY A 196 -12.07 4.95 -30.48
C GLY A 196 -10.77 5.57 -30.99
N LYS A 197 -10.09 6.37 -30.15
CA LYS A 197 -8.83 7.03 -30.50
C LYS A 197 -7.68 6.02 -30.62
N PHE A 198 -7.60 5.05 -29.70
CA PHE A 198 -6.59 4.00 -29.76
C PHE A 198 -6.79 3.07 -30.97
N SER A 199 -8.03 2.66 -31.24
CA SER A 199 -8.36 1.83 -32.41
C SER A 199 -7.96 2.47 -33.72
N GLU A 200 -8.21 3.77 -33.89
CA GLU A 200 -7.83 4.52 -35.08
C GLU A 200 -6.31 4.61 -35.25
N ALA A 201 -5.57 4.87 -34.16
CA ALA A 201 -4.14 5.12 -34.22
C ALA A 201 -3.27 3.85 -34.22
N LEU A 202 -3.64 2.83 -33.45
CA LEU A 202 -2.84 1.61 -33.21
C LEU A 202 -3.45 0.36 -33.84
N GLY A 203 -4.72 0.40 -34.25
CA GLY A 203 -5.45 -0.75 -34.78
C GLY A 203 -5.94 -1.73 -33.71
N PHE A 204 -5.96 -1.31 -32.44
CA PHE A 204 -6.58 -1.99 -31.31
C PHE A 204 -7.02 -0.95 -30.26
N SER A 205 -8.09 -1.25 -29.51
CA SER A 205 -8.61 -0.37 -28.46
C SER A 205 -7.90 -0.57 -27.11
N ALA A 206 -8.12 0.32 -26.14
CA ALA A 206 -7.64 0.09 -24.77
C ALA A 206 -8.36 -1.11 -24.12
N THR A 207 -9.64 -1.32 -24.44
CA THR A 207 -10.36 -2.54 -24.07
C THR A 207 -9.68 -3.79 -24.63
N ASP A 208 -9.28 -3.80 -25.90
CA ASP A 208 -8.57 -4.94 -26.50
C ASP A 208 -7.26 -5.23 -25.77
N PHE A 209 -6.50 -4.18 -25.46
CA PHE A 209 -5.27 -4.29 -24.70
C PHE A 209 -5.49 -4.92 -23.31
N ILE A 210 -6.45 -4.40 -22.54
CA ILE A 210 -6.75 -4.87 -21.18
C ILE A 210 -7.26 -6.32 -21.19
N ASP A 211 -8.15 -6.67 -22.11
CA ASP A 211 -8.69 -8.02 -22.23
C ASP A 211 -7.59 -9.05 -22.56
N VAL A 212 -6.67 -8.71 -23.47
CA VAL A 212 -5.53 -9.59 -23.80
C VAL A 212 -4.58 -9.72 -22.62
N ALA A 213 -4.29 -8.62 -21.90
CA ALA A 213 -3.48 -8.65 -20.69
C ALA A 213 -4.10 -9.50 -19.57
N GLU A 214 -5.42 -9.41 -19.37
CA GLU A 214 -6.16 -10.21 -18.40
C GLU A 214 -6.17 -11.71 -18.79
N ALA A 215 -6.30 -12.01 -20.10
CA ALA A 215 -6.23 -13.37 -20.62
C ALA A 215 -4.82 -13.98 -20.43
N LEU A 216 -3.75 -13.21 -20.61
CA LEU A 216 -2.37 -13.63 -20.34
C LEU A 216 -2.20 -14.09 -18.88
N VAL A 217 -2.69 -13.29 -17.92
CA VAL A 217 -2.62 -13.62 -16.49
C VAL A 217 -3.45 -14.86 -16.17
N SER A 218 -4.71 -14.86 -16.60
CA SER A 218 -5.66 -15.95 -16.31
C SER A 218 -5.19 -17.29 -16.88
N GLU A 219 -4.67 -17.28 -18.11
CA GLU A 219 -4.17 -18.49 -18.76
C GLU A 219 -2.87 -18.99 -18.13
N PHE A 220 -1.96 -18.09 -17.76
CA PHE A 220 -0.78 -18.46 -16.97
C PHE A 220 -1.15 -19.11 -15.64
N GLU A 221 -2.07 -18.51 -14.87
CA GLU A 221 -2.52 -19.05 -13.59
C GLU A 221 -3.16 -20.44 -13.75
N ARG A 222 -3.97 -20.64 -14.81
CA ARG A 222 -4.57 -21.93 -15.14
C ARG A 222 -3.49 -22.98 -15.44
N ARG A 223 -2.50 -22.64 -16.27
CA ARG A 223 -1.37 -23.51 -16.64
C ARG A 223 -0.49 -23.84 -15.44
N ALA A 224 -0.13 -22.83 -14.64
CA ALA A 224 0.64 -22.98 -13.41
C ALA A 224 -0.06 -23.89 -12.40
N ARG A 225 -1.38 -23.71 -12.20
CA ARG A 225 -2.20 -24.56 -11.33
C ARG A 225 -2.18 -26.02 -11.79
N LEU A 226 -2.39 -26.28 -13.07
CA LEU A 226 -2.34 -27.64 -13.63
C LEU A 226 -0.95 -28.27 -13.48
N HIS A 227 0.10 -27.48 -13.69
CA HIS A 227 1.49 -27.89 -13.47
C HIS A 227 1.70 -28.29 -12.00
N PHE A 228 1.28 -27.46 -11.04
CA PHE A 228 1.36 -27.78 -9.61
C PHE A 228 0.60 -29.03 -9.22
N GLU A 229 -0.61 -29.22 -9.72
CA GLU A 229 -1.39 -30.41 -9.46
C GLU A 229 -0.68 -31.66 -9.96
N THR A 230 -0.07 -31.58 -11.13
CA THR A 230 0.75 -32.65 -11.71
C THR A 230 1.96 -32.94 -10.83
N MET A 231 2.68 -31.90 -10.38
CA MET A 231 3.79 -32.04 -9.44
C MET A 231 3.38 -32.72 -8.15
N ARG A 232 2.26 -32.31 -7.55
CA ARG A 232 1.74 -32.91 -6.32
C ARG A 232 1.43 -34.40 -6.49
N LYS A 233 0.95 -34.84 -7.66
CA LYS A 233 0.62 -36.26 -7.89
C LYS A 233 1.88 -37.13 -7.77
N PHE A 234 2.96 -36.80 -8.47
CA PHE A 234 4.18 -37.63 -8.40
C PHE A 234 4.97 -37.42 -7.10
N LEU A 235 5.05 -36.20 -6.55
CA LEU A 235 5.81 -35.93 -5.32
C LEU A 235 5.27 -36.64 -4.06
N ARG A 236 4.04 -37.18 -4.11
CA ARG A 236 3.46 -38.05 -3.07
C ARG A 236 4.11 -39.43 -2.98
N GLY A 237 4.89 -39.83 -3.98
CA GLY A 237 5.64 -41.09 -3.97
C GLY A 237 6.56 -41.20 -2.75
N LYS A 238 6.51 -42.36 -2.08
CA LYS A 238 7.25 -42.64 -0.83
C LYS A 238 8.55 -43.42 -1.06
N THR A 239 8.72 -43.99 -2.26
CA THR A 239 9.92 -44.74 -2.67
C THR A 239 10.39 -44.28 -4.04
N ILE A 240 11.66 -44.53 -4.37
CA ILE A 240 12.25 -44.18 -5.68
C ILE A 240 11.45 -44.82 -6.83
N PRO A 241 11.14 -46.13 -6.81
CA PRO A 241 10.32 -46.72 -7.87
C PRO A 241 8.94 -46.08 -7.98
N GLN A 242 8.29 -45.80 -6.85
CA GLN A 242 6.94 -45.22 -6.84
C GLN A 242 6.94 -43.81 -7.44
N ILE A 243 7.87 -42.94 -7.05
CA ILE A 243 7.90 -41.57 -7.57
C ILE A 243 8.23 -41.54 -9.06
N VAL A 244 9.16 -42.39 -9.53
CA VAL A 244 9.50 -42.46 -10.96
C VAL A 244 8.31 -42.98 -11.77
N ASN A 245 7.61 -44.03 -11.31
CA ASN A 245 6.42 -44.52 -11.99
C ASN A 245 5.33 -43.44 -12.09
N LEU A 246 5.00 -42.76 -10.98
CA LEU A 246 4.02 -41.67 -10.97
C LEU A 246 4.46 -40.49 -11.84
N TYR A 247 5.76 -40.23 -11.94
CA TYR A 247 6.29 -39.19 -12.79
C TYR A 247 6.04 -39.49 -14.27
N PHE A 248 6.40 -40.70 -14.73
CA PHE A 248 6.14 -41.14 -16.10
C PHE A 248 4.65 -41.30 -16.41
N GLU A 249 3.82 -41.61 -15.41
CA GLU A 249 2.37 -41.71 -15.55
C GLU A 249 1.70 -40.35 -15.75
N HIS A 250 2.12 -39.33 -15.00
CA HIS A 250 1.42 -38.05 -14.97
C HIS A 250 2.08 -36.94 -15.79
N MET A 251 3.38 -37.02 -16.07
CA MET A 251 4.03 -36.01 -16.90
C MET A 251 3.75 -36.25 -18.39
N PRO A 252 3.30 -35.21 -19.13
CA PRO A 252 3.04 -35.36 -20.55
C PRO A 252 4.35 -35.53 -21.33
N ASN A 253 4.25 -36.24 -22.45
CA ASN A 253 5.31 -36.38 -23.46
C ASN A 253 6.62 -36.98 -22.93
N MET A 254 6.53 -37.89 -21.94
CA MET A 254 7.70 -38.62 -21.44
C MET A 254 8.17 -39.67 -22.45
N GLN A 255 9.49 -39.75 -22.66
CA GLN A 255 10.13 -40.77 -23.48
C GLN A 255 10.90 -41.77 -22.60
N GLY A 256 10.99 -43.02 -23.05
CA GLY A 256 11.64 -44.11 -22.31
C GLY A 256 10.73 -44.81 -21.30
N SER A 257 11.30 -45.70 -20.47
CA SER A 257 10.55 -46.45 -19.46
C SER A 257 10.96 -46.10 -18.01
N PRO A 258 10.02 -46.17 -17.04
CA PRO A 258 10.34 -45.98 -15.62
C PRO A 258 11.45 -46.93 -15.13
N GLY A 259 11.43 -48.18 -15.61
CA GLY A 259 12.39 -49.20 -15.20
C GLY A 259 13.82 -48.90 -15.65
N GLU A 260 13.99 -48.38 -16.86
CA GLU A 260 15.31 -47.94 -17.36
C GLU A 260 15.81 -46.71 -16.61
N PHE A 261 14.93 -45.74 -16.35
CA PHE A 261 15.28 -44.57 -15.56
C PHE A 261 15.69 -44.95 -14.14
N ILE A 262 14.98 -45.87 -13.48
CA ILE A 262 15.36 -46.34 -12.13
C ILE A 262 16.76 -46.97 -12.14
N LYS A 263 17.12 -47.72 -13.20
CA LYS A 263 18.44 -48.34 -13.34
C LYS A 263 19.55 -47.33 -13.59
N SER A 264 19.25 -46.17 -14.19
CA SER A 264 20.23 -45.11 -14.45
C SER A 264 20.49 -44.21 -13.23
N ILE A 265 19.65 -44.28 -12.18
CA ILE A 265 19.85 -43.52 -10.95
C ILE A 265 21.13 -44.00 -10.23
N PRO A 266 22.10 -43.12 -9.94
CA PRO A 266 23.33 -43.49 -9.26
C PRO A 266 23.06 -44.16 -7.90
N THR A 267 23.82 -45.21 -7.59
CA THR A 267 23.72 -45.91 -6.30
C THR A 267 24.00 -44.94 -5.14
N GLY A 268 23.13 -44.94 -4.13
CA GLY A 268 23.22 -44.03 -2.99
C GLY A 268 22.44 -42.72 -3.14
N THR A 269 21.83 -42.45 -4.29
CA THR A 269 20.94 -41.29 -4.46
C THR A 269 19.74 -41.39 -3.51
N SER A 270 19.54 -40.35 -2.70
CA SER A 270 18.40 -40.31 -1.78
C SER A 270 17.09 -40.05 -2.51
N LEU A 271 15.95 -40.41 -1.90
CA LEU A 271 14.62 -40.06 -2.42
C LEU A 271 14.47 -38.54 -2.64
N GLN A 272 15.07 -37.72 -1.79
CA GLN A 272 15.06 -36.26 -1.95
C GLN A 272 15.89 -35.81 -3.16
N GLY A 273 17.03 -36.45 -3.41
CA GLY A 273 17.83 -36.21 -4.61
C GLY A 273 17.04 -36.54 -5.88
N VAL A 274 16.37 -37.69 -5.92
CA VAL A 274 15.49 -38.08 -7.05
C VAL A 274 14.34 -37.07 -7.21
N LYS A 275 13.71 -36.63 -6.12
CA LYS A 275 12.69 -35.55 -6.17
C LYS A 275 13.25 -34.29 -6.82
N GLY A 276 14.43 -33.84 -6.41
CA GLY A 276 15.10 -32.68 -6.99
C GLY A 276 15.36 -32.83 -8.50
N PHE A 277 15.83 -33.99 -8.96
CA PHE A 277 16.03 -34.24 -10.39
C PHE A 277 14.73 -34.21 -11.19
N LEU A 278 13.68 -34.89 -10.70
CA LEU A 278 12.38 -34.93 -11.38
C LEU A 278 11.71 -33.55 -11.41
N MET A 279 11.87 -32.75 -10.35
CA MET A 279 11.45 -31.36 -10.31
C MET A 279 12.24 -30.51 -11.31
N SER A 280 13.57 -30.60 -11.32
CA SER A 280 14.39 -29.85 -12.28
C SER A 280 14.06 -30.18 -13.74
N HIS A 281 13.67 -31.42 -14.04
CA HIS A 281 13.19 -31.80 -15.38
C HIS A 281 11.75 -31.31 -15.65
N ALA A 282 10.89 -31.28 -14.62
CA ALA A 282 9.56 -30.69 -14.71
C ALA A 282 9.63 -29.18 -15.03
N ASP A 283 10.55 -28.47 -14.37
CA ASP A 283 10.75 -27.03 -14.48
C ASP A 283 11.08 -26.55 -15.90
N LEU A 284 11.61 -27.45 -16.77
CA LEU A 284 11.84 -27.13 -18.19
C LEU A 284 10.56 -26.75 -18.93
N ARG A 285 9.39 -27.16 -18.42
CA ARG A 285 8.07 -26.80 -18.99
C ARG A 285 7.61 -25.40 -18.59
N HIS A 286 8.28 -24.73 -17.66
CA HIS A 286 7.90 -23.36 -17.25
C HIS A 286 7.91 -22.38 -18.43
N VAL A 287 8.79 -22.58 -19.43
CA VAL A 287 8.81 -21.77 -20.65
C VAL A 287 7.49 -21.88 -21.39
N ASP A 288 6.97 -23.10 -21.55
CA ASP A 288 5.69 -23.34 -22.22
C ASP A 288 4.54 -22.72 -21.44
N LEU A 289 4.58 -22.74 -20.10
CA LEU A 289 3.54 -22.10 -19.28
C LEU A 289 3.45 -20.59 -19.52
N MET A 290 4.58 -19.96 -19.86
CA MET A 290 4.77 -18.52 -19.99
C MET A 290 4.94 -18.05 -21.44
N THR A 291 4.75 -18.93 -22.43
CA THR A 291 4.80 -18.60 -23.86
C THR A 291 3.39 -18.66 -24.44
N PHE A 292 3.02 -17.63 -25.19
CA PHE A 292 1.67 -17.45 -25.73
C PHE A 292 1.71 -17.20 -27.24
N THR A 293 0.72 -17.73 -27.94
CA THR A 293 0.53 -17.46 -29.37
C THR A 293 -0.64 -16.48 -29.58
N PRO A 294 -0.62 -15.65 -30.65
CA PRO A 294 -1.76 -14.80 -30.98
C PRO A 294 -3.06 -15.58 -31.15
N ASN A 295 -3.02 -16.73 -31.85
CA ASN A 295 -4.19 -17.57 -32.11
C ASN A 295 -4.86 -18.08 -30.83
N GLU A 296 -4.06 -18.53 -29.86
CA GLU A 296 -4.57 -19.00 -28.58
C GLU A 296 -5.30 -17.90 -27.81
N LEU A 297 -4.64 -16.73 -27.66
CA LEU A 297 -5.23 -15.61 -26.92
C LEU A 297 -6.43 -15.01 -27.66
N ALA A 298 -6.44 -15.02 -28.99
CA ALA A 298 -7.59 -14.63 -29.80
C ALA A 298 -8.81 -15.51 -29.52
N THR A 299 -8.59 -16.82 -29.37
CA THR A 299 -9.65 -17.77 -28.99
C THR A 299 -10.15 -17.49 -27.57
N LEU A 300 -9.27 -17.24 -26.61
CA LEU A 300 -9.63 -16.95 -25.21
C LEU A 300 -10.38 -15.63 -25.04
N THR A 301 -10.01 -14.61 -25.83
CA THR A 301 -10.59 -13.25 -25.73
C THR A 301 -11.77 -13.02 -26.70
N ASN A 302 -12.02 -13.97 -27.61
CA ASN A 302 -12.96 -13.81 -28.72
C ASN A 302 -12.67 -12.54 -29.55
N LYS A 303 -11.39 -12.30 -29.85
CA LYS A 303 -10.90 -11.15 -30.65
C LYS A 303 -10.21 -11.63 -31.92
N PRO A 304 -10.09 -10.77 -32.96
CA PRO A 304 -9.32 -11.10 -34.14
C PRO A 304 -7.85 -11.38 -33.80
N GLU A 305 -7.28 -12.44 -34.38
CA GLU A 305 -5.87 -12.80 -34.16
C GLU A 305 -4.91 -11.67 -34.49
N SER A 306 -5.18 -10.91 -35.56
CA SER A 306 -4.40 -9.73 -35.94
C SER A 306 -4.46 -8.58 -34.93
N THR A 307 -5.55 -8.45 -34.18
CA THR A 307 -5.66 -7.46 -33.08
C THR A 307 -4.79 -7.90 -31.90
N VAL A 308 -4.86 -9.17 -31.53
CA VAL A 308 -4.06 -9.75 -30.44
C VAL A 308 -2.57 -9.67 -30.74
N GLU A 309 -2.16 -10.00 -31.97
CA GLU A 309 -0.77 -9.90 -32.40
C GLU A 309 -0.22 -8.48 -32.23
N LYS A 310 -0.98 -7.45 -32.66
CA LYS A 310 -0.58 -6.04 -32.47
C LYS A 310 -0.45 -5.65 -31.01
N VAL A 311 -1.33 -6.15 -30.13
CA VAL A 311 -1.24 -5.90 -28.68
C VAL A 311 0.05 -6.51 -28.13
N LEU A 312 0.35 -7.77 -28.47
CA LEU A 312 1.56 -8.45 -28.01
C LEU A 312 2.83 -7.77 -28.54
N ASP A 313 2.85 -7.38 -29.81
CA ASP A 313 3.95 -6.64 -30.44
C ASP A 313 4.23 -5.32 -29.73
N ALA A 314 3.16 -4.61 -29.32
CA ALA A 314 3.29 -3.33 -28.63
C ALA A 314 4.02 -3.43 -27.28
N ILE A 315 4.02 -4.62 -26.66
CA ILE A 315 4.68 -4.89 -25.38
C ILE A 315 5.85 -5.86 -25.47
N ALA A 316 6.31 -6.21 -26.67
CA ALA A 316 7.39 -7.19 -26.86
C ALA A 316 8.72 -6.53 -27.19
N LEU A 317 9.83 -7.07 -26.69
CA LEU A 317 11.20 -6.76 -27.09
C LEU A 317 11.84 -7.97 -27.78
N GLU A 318 12.72 -7.72 -28.74
CA GLU A 318 13.54 -8.77 -29.36
C GLU A 318 14.81 -9.02 -28.53
N PRO A 319 15.35 -10.25 -28.51
CA PRO A 319 16.66 -10.53 -27.92
C PRO A 319 17.74 -9.61 -28.48
N GLY A 320 18.54 -9.01 -27.61
CA GLY A 320 19.56 -8.02 -27.99
C GLY A 320 19.06 -6.58 -28.09
N ALA A 321 17.76 -6.31 -27.92
CA ALA A 321 17.22 -4.94 -27.95
C ALA A 321 17.86 -3.99 -26.92
N LEU A 322 18.49 -4.52 -25.86
CA LEU A 322 19.11 -3.75 -24.79
C LEU A 322 20.64 -3.79 -24.80
N VAL A 323 21.30 -4.24 -25.88
CA VAL A 323 22.78 -4.36 -25.96
C VAL A 323 23.50 -3.07 -25.56
N SER A 324 22.96 -1.90 -25.93
CA SER A 324 23.55 -0.59 -25.62
C SER A 324 23.02 0.05 -24.34
N ALA A 325 22.18 -0.66 -23.56
CA ALA A 325 21.61 -0.12 -22.33
C ALA A 325 22.68 -0.01 -21.23
N ASN A 326 22.58 1.04 -20.42
CA ASN A 326 23.38 1.13 -19.20
C ASN A 326 22.72 0.30 -18.10
N VAL A 327 23.43 -0.71 -17.60
CA VAL A 327 22.95 -1.62 -16.54
C VAL A 327 22.51 -0.86 -15.28
N GLU A 328 23.23 0.19 -14.88
CA GLU A 328 22.86 1.01 -13.71
C GLU A 328 21.51 1.71 -13.90
N HIS A 329 21.10 1.99 -15.14
CA HIS A 329 19.82 2.63 -15.43
C HIS A 329 18.64 1.64 -15.40
N LEU A 330 18.89 0.34 -15.55
CA LEU A 330 17.84 -0.69 -15.56
C LEU A 330 17.09 -0.76 -14.22
N PHE A 331 17.69 -0.33 -13.12
CA PHE A 331 17.03 -0.32 -11.83
C PHE A 331 16.01 0.82 -11.65
N LEU A 332 16.08 1.89 -12.46
CA LEU A 332 15.24 3.08 -12.35
C LEU A 332 14.43 3.40 -13.60
N SER A 333 14.77 2.79 -14.72
CA SER A 333 14.09 2.94 -16.00
C SER A 333 14.33 1.70 -16.83
N ASN A 334 13.82 0.56 -16.37
CA ASN A 334 13.92 -0.70 -17.09
C ASN A 334 12.97 -0.69 -18.30
N PRO A 335 13.44 -0.89 -19.54
CA PRO A 335 12.56 -0.97 -20.71
C PRO A 335 11.53 -2.11 -20.64
N VAL A 336 11.81 -3.17 -19.87
CA VAL A 336 10.87 -4.29 -19.69
C VAL A 336 9.61 -3.87 -18.93
N TRP A 337 9.61 -2.75 -18.20
CA TRP A 337 8.41 -2.24 -17.53
C TRP A 337 7.34 -1.83 -18.53
N THR A 338 7.73 -1.28 -19.68
CA THR A 338 6.79 -0.92 -20.76
C THR A 338 6.62 -2.02 -21.79
N ARG A 339 7.59 -2.93 -21.89
CA ARG A 339 7.59 -4.03 -22.87
C ARG A 339 8.02 -5.34 -22.20
N PRO A 340 7.15 -5.94 -21.35
CA PRO A 340 7.47 -7.12 -20.55
C PRO A 340 7.52 -8.44 -21.35
N ALA A 341 7.17 -8.46 -22.63
CA ALA A 341 7.25 -9.66 -23.46
C ALA A 341 8.60 -9.77 -24.18
N ILE A 342 9.06 -10.98 -24.44
CA ILE A 342 10.15 -11.29 -25.36
C ILE A 342 9.56 -11.95 -26.59
N LYS A 343 9.79 -11.36 -27.77
CA LYS A 343 9.37 -11.94 -29.04
C LYS A 343 10.30 -13.10 -29.40
N LEU A 344 9.75 -14.31 -29.50
CA LEU A 344 10.44 -15.52 -29.93
C LEU A 344 9.97 -15.90 -31.34
N MET A 345 10.63 -16.90 -31.95
CA MET A 345 10.20 -17.41 -33.27
C MET A 345 8.78 -17.97 -33.24
N GLU A 346 8.40 -18.64 -32.14
CA GLU A 346 7.11 -19.32 -31.98
C GLU A 346 6.31 -18.69 -30.83
N GLY A 347 6.03 -17.39 -30.95
CA GLY A 347 5.15 -16.65 -30.03
C GLY A 347 5.88 -15.69 -29.08
N TYR A 348 5.24 -15.38 -27.96
CA TYR A 348 5.65 -14.34 -27.03
C TYR A 348 5.89 -14.93 -25.65
N PHE A 349 7.13 -14.88 -25.18
CA PHE A 349 7.50 -15.33 -23.84
C PHE A 349 7.38 -14.17 -22.84
N ILE A 350 6.55 -14.36 -21.80
CA ILE A 350 6.24 -13.34 -20.81
C ILE A 350 6.46 -13.96 -19.42
N PRO A 351 7.63 -13.75 -18.79
CA PRO A 351 7.98 -14.44 -17.54
C PRO A 351 7.08 -14.03 -16.36
N LEU A 352 6.50 -12.84 -16.40
CA LEU A 352 5.55 -12.33 -15.41
C LEU A 352 4.37 -11.64 -16.12
N PRO A 353 3.33 -12.39 -16.54
CA PRO A 353 2.15 -11.81 -17.17
C PRO A 353 1.50 -10.68 -16.36
N GLN A 354 1.49 -10.80 -15.04
CA GLN A 354 0.95 -9.80 -14.13
C GLN A 354 1.71 -8.46 -14.14
N ALA A 355 2.97 -8.44 -14.61
CA ALA A 355 3.78 -7.23 -14.68
C ALA A 355 3.16 -6.18 -15.64
N VAL A 356 2.32 -6.60 -16.59
CA VAL A 356 1.55 -5.68 -17.43
C VAL A 356 0.68 -4.76 -16.56
N PHE A 357 0.02 -5.29 -15.52
CA PHE A 357 -0.83 -4.48 -14.63
C PHE A 357 -0.03 -3.70 -13.58
N SER A 358 1.13 -4.20 -13.14
CA SER A 358 2.07 -3.42 -12.31
C SER A 358 2.52 -2.13 -13.03
N HIS A 359 2.70 -2.19 -14.35
CA HIS A 359 3.23 -1.08 -15.16
C HIS A 359 2.24 -0.49 -16.15
N ILE A 360 0.94 -0.79 -16.02
CA ILE A 360 -0.09 -0.43 -17.00
C ILE A 360 -0.14 1.07 -17.30
N ASN A 361 0.03 1.92 -16.28
CA ASN A 361 0.07 3.37 -16.45
C ASN A 361 1.29 3.85 -17.26
N ASN A 362 2.39 3.09 -17.26
CA ASN A 362 3.57 3.37 -18.07
C ASN A 362 3.36 2.87 -19.50
N ILE A 363 2.79 1.67 -19.65
CA ILE A 363 2.48 1.07 -20.95
C ILE A 363 1.49 1.94 -21.71
N MET A 364 0.32 2.23 -21.13
CA MET A 364 -0.73 3.03 -21.77
C MET A 364 -0.27 4.43 -22.14
N ARG A 365 0.67 5.01 -21.38
CA ARG A 365 1.29 6.28 -21.71
C ARG A 365 2.22 6.16 -22.92
N GLY A 366 3.08 5.14 -22.95
CA GLY A 366 3.94 4.88 -24.11
C GLY A 366 3.12 4.61 -25.38
N LEU A 367 1.97 3.92 -25.25
CA LEU A 367 1.01 3.73 -26.33
C LEU A 367 0.33 5.04 -26.74
N ALA A 368 -0.03 5.90 -25.78
CA ALA A 368 -0.60 7.20 -26.08
C ALA A 368 0.42 8.13 -26.77
N GLU A 369 1.67 8.15 -26.30
CA GLU A 369 2.78 8.91 -26.90
C GLU A 369 3.01 8.47 -28.36
N SER A 370 3.07 7.16 -28.63
CA SER A 370 3.23 6.64 -30.00
C SER A 370 2.02 6.94 -30.89
N ALA A 371 0.81 6.97 -30.30
CA ALA A 371 -0.44 7.32 -30.97
C ALA A 371 -0.71 8.84 -31.05
N LYS A 372 0.16 9.69 -30.48
CA LYS A 372 -0.06 11.15 -30.36
C LYS A 372 -1.34 11.53 -29.59
N LEU A 373 -1.67 10.75 -28.57
CA LEU A 373 -2.85 10.91 -27.71
C LEU A 373 -2.52 11.50 -26.32
N ASP A 374 -1.32 12.07 -26.15
CA ASP A 374 -0.82 12.61 -24.88
C ASP A 374 -1.81 13.53 -24.17
N ASN A 375 -2.32 14.53 -24.91
CA ASN A 375 -3.27 15.51 -24.39
C ASN A 375 -4.60 14.85 -23.99
N ALA A 376 -5.11 13.95 -24.83
CA ALA A 376 -6.36 13.25 -24.58
C ALA A 376 -6.25 12.34 -23.34
N LEU A 377 -5.11 11.66 -23.18
CA LEU A 377 -4.84 10.84 -21.99
C LEU A 377 -4.69 11.71 -20.74
N SER A 378 -3.96 12.84 -20.84
CA SER A 378 -3.77 13.76 -19.71
C SER A 378 -5.10 14.33 -19.21
N GLU A 379 -5.95 14.81 -20.12
CA GLU A 379 -7.29 15.30 -19.80
C GLU A 379 -8.14 14.19 -19.17
N ARG A 380 -8.16 13.00 -19.79
CA ARG A 380 -8.91 11.84 -19.29
C ARG A 380 -8.49 11.47 -17.86
N ARG A 381 -7.19 11.47 -17.57
CA ARG A 381 -6.63 11.14 -16.25
C ARG A 381 -7.02 12.17 -15.19
N ALA A 382 -6.99 13.46 -15.50
CA ALA A 382 -7.43 14.52 -14.59
C ALA A 382 -8.91 14.36 -14.25
N THR A 383 -9.78 14.31 -15.27
CA THR A 383 -11.22 14.13 -15.09
C THR A 383 -11.57 12.82 -14.39
N TYR A 384 -10.86 11.73 -14.67
CA TYR A 384 -11.06 10.45 -13.99
C TYR A 384 -10.82 10.58 -12.49
N LEU A 385 -9.68 11.16 -12.10
CA LEU A 385 -9.27 11.24 -10.71
C LEU A 385 -10.24 12.08 -9.88
N GLU A 386 -10.69 13.22 -10.42
CA GLU A 386 -11.72 14.06 -9.80
C GLU A 386 -13.06 13.30 -9.64
N ASN A 387 -13.53 12.66 -10.72
CA ASN A 387 -14.78 11.90 -10.71
C ASN A 387 -14.73 10.74 -9.72
N LYS A 388 -13.64 9.98 -9.71
CA LYS A 388 -13.49 8.80 -8.86
C LYS A 388 -13.37 9.19 -7.40
N THR A 389 -12.64 10.26 -7.10
CA THR A 389 -12.56 10.81 -5.74
C THR A 389 -13.94 11.20 -5.22
N GLU A 390 -14.74 11.91 -6.03
CA GLU A 390 -16.12 12.25 -5.67
C GLU A 390 -16.99 10.99 -5.46
N GLU A 391 -16.91 10.01 -6.35
CA GLU A 391 -17.65 8.75 -6.26
C GLU A 391 -17.35 8.03 -4.93
N VAL A 392 -16.07 7.88 -4.61
CA VAL A 392 -15.62 7.20 -3.38
C VAL A 392 -16.10 7.94 -2.13
N LEU A 393 -15.97 9.27 -2.11
CA LEU A 393 -16.44 10.07 -0.97
C LEU A 393 -17.96 10.00 -0.83
N LYS A 394 -18.73 10.04 -1.92
CA LYS A 394 -20.20 9.91 -1.86
C LYS A 394 -20.65 8.54 -1.38
N ALA A 395 -19.92 7.50 -1.75
CA ALA A 395 -20.23 6.13 -1.33
C ALA A 395 -20.05 5.95 0.19
N VAL A 396 -18.96 6.46 0.76
CA VAL A 396 -18.66 6.30 2.20
C VAL A 396 -19.28 7.38 3.09
N LEU A 397 -19.57 8.58 2.55
CA LEU A 397 -20.21 9.70 3.25
C LEU A 397 -21.57 10.07 2.63
N PRO A 398 -22.59 9.19 2.71
CA PRO A 398 -23.89 9.41 2.07
C PRO A 398 -24.64 10.64 2.58
N THR A 399 -24.24 11.21 3.73
CA THR A 399 -24.86 12.45 4.27
C THR A 399 -24.06 13.72 4.00
N ALA A 400 -22.90 13.59 3.37
CA ALA A 400 -22.11 14.75 2.99
C ALA A 400 -22.70 15.45 1.76
N ARG A 401 -22.67 16.78 1.75
CA ARG A 401 -22.78 17.56 0.52
C ARG A 401 -21.41 17.54 -0.14
N ILE A 402 -21.26 16.76 -1.22
CA ILE A 402 -20.03 16.65 -1.99
C ILE A 402 -20.24 17.27 -3.37
N GLU A 403 -19.35 18.19 -3.72
CA GLU A 403 -19.36 18.95 -4.97
C GLU A 403 -17.94 19.01 -5.55
N LYS A 404 -17.81 19.20 -6.86
CA LYS A 404 -16.51 19.33 -7.54
C LYS A 404 -16.31 20.72 -8.13
N ASN A 405 -15.06 21.03 -8.44
CA ASN A 405 -14.64 22.16 -9.28
C ASN A 405 -15.22 23.49 -8.76
N LYS A 406 -15.15 23.66 -7.44
CA LYS A 406 -15.70 24.83 -6.74
C LYS A 406 -14.74 26.01 -6.87
N LYS A 407 -15.24 27.08 -7.48
CA LYS A 407 -14.48 28.29 -7.75
C LYS A 407 -14.71 29.34 -6.66
N TRP A 408 -13.63 30.00 -6.24
CA TRP A 408 -13.65 31.09 -5.27
C TRP A 408 -12.53 32.07 -5.58
N SER A 409 -12.64 33.32 -5.15
CA SER A 409 -11.68 34.37 -5.52
C SER A 409 -11.20 35.17 -4.32
N VAL A 410 -9.92 35.54 -4.34
CA VAL A 410 -9.29 36.46 -3.38
C VAL A 410 -8.56 37.52 -4.18
N ASP A 411 -8.82 38.79 -3.90
CA ASP A 411 -8.17 39.93 -4.56
C ASP A 411 -8.17 39.87 -6.10
N GLY A 412 -9.27 39.38 -6.67
CA GLY A 412 -9.43 39.24 -8.13
C GLY A 412 -8.74 38.01 -8.75
N VAL A 413 -7.99 37.23 -7.97
CA VAL A 413 -7.42 35.95 -8.41
C VAL A 413 -8.43 34.83 -8.14
N GLN A 414 -8.77 34.07 -9.18
CA GLN A 414 -9.68 32.93 -9.08
C GLN A 414 -8.89 31.65 -8.76
N TYR A 415 -9.38 30.91 -7.77
CA TYR A 415 -8.93 29.59 -7.38
C TYR A 415 -10.06 28.58 -7.61
N GLU A 416 -9.69 27.31 -7.67
CA GLU A 416 -10.59 26.18 -7.79
C GLU A 416 -10.23 25.13 -6.74
N THR A 417 -11.21 24.37 -6.27
CA THR A 417 -11.01 23.20 -5.43
C THR A 417 -11.66 22.01 -6.12
N ASP A 418 -10.86 20.98 -6.38
CA ASP A 418 -11.23 19.85 -7.23
C ASP A 418 -12.41 19.06 -6.64
N VAL A 419 -12.33 18.68 -5.35
CA VAL A 419 -13.46 18.07 -4.62
C VAL A 419 -13.63 18.71 -3.25
N PHE A 420 -14.86 19.07 -2.95
CA PHE A 420 -15.27 19.81 -1.76
C PHE A 420 -16.41 19.06 -1.07
N GLY A 421 -16.29 18.79 0.24
CA GLY A 421 -17.27 18.02 1.00
C GLY A 421 -17.62 18.67 2.34
N VAL A 422 -18.90 18.72 2.69
CA VAL A 422 -19.36 19.15 4.03
C VAL A 422 -20.25 18.08 4.65
N VAL A 423 -19.86 17.58 5.83
CA VAL A 423 -20.65 16.63 6.62
C VAL A 423 -20.73 17.12 8.05
N ASP A 424 -21.94 17.47 8.49
CA ASP A 424 -22.21 18.02 9.83
C ASP A 424 -21.30 19.22 10.17
N ARG A 425 -20.27 19.05 11.01
CA ARG A 425 -19.32 20.09 11.41
C ARG A 425 -17.92 19.88 10.83
N THR A 426 -17.80 19.03 9.81
CA THR A 426 -16.53 18.69 9.18
C THR A 426 -16.52 19.11 7.71
N LEU A 427 -15.51 19.91 7.35
CA LEU A 427 -15.20 20.29 5.98
C LEU A 427 -14.08 19.39 5.44
N ILE A 428 -14.23 18.89 4.22
CA ILE A 428 -13.25 18.10 3.48
C ILE A 428 -12.86 18.90 2.23
N ILE A 429 -11.57 19.11 2.05
CA ILE A 429 -10.97 19.82 0.92
C ILE A 429 -10.00 18.85 0.26
N VAL A 430 -10.26 18.48 -1.00
CA VAL A 430 -9.44 17.54 -1.73
C VAL A 430 -8.95 18.14 -3.03
N GLU A 431 -7.64 18.03 -3.27
CA GLU A 431 -6.99 18.41 -4.52
C GLU A 431 -6.48 17.15 -5.22
N ALA A 432 -6.80 16.98 -6.49
CA ALA A 432 -6.52 15.80 -7.29
C ALA A 432 -5.33 16.07 -8.24
N LYS A 433 -4.32 15.20 -8.24
CA LYS A 433 -3.16 15.30 -9.15
C LYS A 433 -2.88 13.99 -9.88
N SER A 434 -2.98 14.04 -11.20
CA SER A 434 -2.81 12.87 -12.08
C SER A 434 -1.47 12.81 -12.82
N HIS A 435 -0.59 13.78 -12.60
CA HIS A 435 0.74 13.88 -13.22
C HIS A 435 1.73 12.86 -12.61
N ARG A 436 2.86 12.60 -13.29
CA ARG A 436 3.90 11.65 -12.84
C ARG A 436 5.27 12.28 -12.70
N VAL A 437 6.08 11.75 -11.79
CA VAL A 437 7.54 11.94 -11.79
C VAL A 437 8.13 11.31 -13.06
N SER A 438 8.88 12.10 -13.83
CA SER A 438 9.57 11.61 -15.04
C SER A 438 10.71 10.62 -14.68
N PRO A 439 11.05 9.65 -15.56
CA PRO A 439 12.21 8.78 -15.35
C PRO A 439 13.53 9.54 -15.16
N GLN A 440 13.66 10.71 -15.79
CA GLN A 440 14.85 11.57 -15.67
C GLN A 440 14.99 12.15 -14.26
N ALA A 441 13.87 12.47 -13.60
CA ALA A 441 13.87 12.93 -12.21
C ALA A 441 14.30 11.81 -11.26
N LEU A 442 13.83 10.57 -11.49
CA LEU A 442 14.23 9.40 -10.73
C LEU A 442 15.74 9.09 -10.85
N ARG A 443 16.32 9.30 -12.05
CA ARG A 443 17.74 9.07 -12.34
C ARG A 443 18.70 10.11 -11.74
N GLY A 444 18.20 11.09 -10.99
CA GLY A 444 19.05 11.97 -10.15
C GLY A 444 19.30 13.36 -10.69
N ALA A 445 18.38 13.91 -11.48
CA ALA A 445 18.35 15.34 -11.78
C ALA A 445 17.64 16.10 -10.64
N PRO A 446 18.37 16.76 -9.71
CA PRO A 446 17.77 17.33 -8.49
C PRO A 446 16.70 18.38 -8.79
N ASP A 447 16.93 19.26 -9.77
CA ASP A 447 15.99 20.32 -10.13
C ASP A 447 14.68 19.78 -10.71
N ARG A 448 14.74 18.70 -11.51
CA ARG A 448 13.53 18.05 -12.03
C ARG A 448 12.76 17.32 -10.93
N LEU A 449 13.49 16.72 -9.99
CA LEU A 449 12.86 16.09 -8.84
C LEU A 449 12.15 17.13 -7.97
N ARG A 450 12.83 18.25 -7.66
CA ARG A 450 12.23 19.39 -6.95
C ARG A 450 10.94 19.83 -7.63
N LYS A 451 11.00 20.07 -8.95
CA LYS A 451 9.83 20.52 -9.71
C LYS A 451 8.66 19.55 -9.56
N HIS A 452 8.85 18.26 -9.81
CA HIS A 452 7.75 17.30 -9.68
C HIS A 452 7.20 17.19 -8.27
N LEU A 453 8.05 17.26 -7.24
CA LEU A 453 7.61 17.24 -5.84
C LEU A 453 6.78 18.47 -5.49
N VAL A 454 7.22 19.65 -5.93
CA VAL A 454 6.46 20.88 -5.74
C VAL A 454 5.10 20.76 -6.43
N ASP A 455 5.10 20.40 -7.72
CA ASP A 455 3.89 20.31 -8.53
C ASP A 455 2.89 19.24 -8.02
N LEU A 456 3.39 18.10 -7.48
CA LEU A 456 2.57 16.94 -7.11
C LEU A 456 2.17 16.87 -5.63
N VAL A 457 2.95 17.48 -4.74
CA VAL A 457 2.76 17.33 -3.28
C VAL A 457 2.60 18.68 -2.59
N VAL A 458 3.44 19.66 -2.92
CA VAL A 458 3.44 20.97 -2.21
C VAL A 458 2.32 21.86 -2.71
N ASP A 459 2.23 22.11 -4.02
CA ASP A 459 1.24 23.00 -4.62
C ASP A 459 -0.22 22.61 -4.32
N PRO A 460 -0.64 21.33 -4.39
CA PRO A 460 -1.99 20.91 -4.01
C PRO A 460 -2.26 21.14 -2.51
N SER A 461 -1.25 20.90 -1.66
CA SER A 461 -1.37 21.17 -0.23
C SER A 461 -1.52 22.67 0.05
N VAL A 462 -0.74 23.53 -0.62
CA VAL A 462 -0.86 24.99 -0.52
C VAL A 462 -2.23 25.46 -1.01
N GLN A 463 -2.73 24.91 -2.11
CA GLN A 463 -4.05 25.23 -2.65
C GLN A 463 -5.17 24.92 -1.65
N SER A 464 -5.15 23.72 -1.05
CA SER A 464 -6.12 23.33 -0.01
C SER A 464 -6.00 24.14 1.28
N GLU A 465 -4.78 24.54 1.67
CA GLU A 465 -4.56 25.39 2.84
C GLU A 465 -5.17 26.79 2.65
N ARG A 466 -5.08 27.39 1.47
CA ARG A 466 -5.67 28.73 1.24
C ARG A 466 -7.17 28.76 1.58
N LEU A 467 -7.93 27.74 1.18
CA LEU A 467 -9.35 27.64 1.52
C LEU A 467 -9.55 27.38 3.02
N GLN A 468 -8.73 26.54 3.64
CA GLN A 468 -8.73 26.35 5.10
C GLN A 468 -8.52 27.69 5.83
N SER A 469 -7.54 28.49 5.43
CA SER A 469 -7.22 29.78 6.02
C SER A 469 -8.39 30.76 5.93
N LEU A 470 -9.13 30.78 4.80
CA LEU A 470 -10.35 31.59 4.70
C LEU A 470 -11.41 31.14 5.73
N VAL A 471 -11.61 29.83 5.91
CA VAL A 471 -12.57 29.33 6.90
C VAL A 471 -12.13 29.68 8.33
N VAL A 472 -10.83 29.55 8.64
CA VAL A 472 -10.28 29.90 9.95
C VAL A 472 -10.40 31.40 10.22
N ASN A 473 -10.02 32.25 9.27
CA ASN A 473 -10.13 33.71 9.39
C ASN A 473 -11.58 34.17 9.52
N ALA A 474 -12.49 33.58 8.72
CA ALA A 474 -13.92 33.84 8.84
C ALA A 474 -14.45 33.44 10.22
N ARG A 475 -13.97 32.34 10.80
CA ARG A 475 -14.31 31.92 12.18
C ARG A 475 -13.80 32.94 13.21
N ALA A 476 -12.60 33.47 13.01
CA ALA A 476 -11.99 34.53 13.84
C ALA A 476 -12.63 35.91 13.66
N GLY A 477 -13.61 36.05 12.76
CA GLY A 477 -14.41 37.28 12.60
C GLY A 477 -14.14 38.06 11.32
N ASP A 478 -13.16 37.67 10.49
CA ASP A 478 -12.83 38.40 9.27
C ASP A 478 -14.00 38.43 8.27
N THR A 479 -14.49 39.64 7.99
CA THR A 479 -15.65 39.86 7.13
C THR A 479 -15.36 39.57 5.65
N VAL A 480 -14.12 39.78 5.21
CA VAL A 480 -13.71 39.50 3.82
C VAL A 480 -13.74 37.99 3.58
N SER A 481 -13.07 37.23 4.45
CA SER A 481 -13.11 35.76 4.39
C SER A 481 -14.52 35.20 4.49
N LYS A 482 -15.38 35.75 5.37
CA LYS A 482 -16.80 35.37 5.46
C LYS A 482 -17.53 35.56 4.14
N ALA A 483 -17.32 36.70 3.47
CA ALA A 483 -17.96 36.99 2.18
C ALA A 483 -17.48 36.03 1.08
N ILE A 484 -16.21 35.60 1.11
CA ILE A 484 -15.64 34.67 0.12
C ILE A 484 -16.19 33.24 0.29
N ILE A 485 -16.32 32.75 1.52
CA ILE A 485 -16.76 31.37 1.76
C ILE A 485 -18.29 31.20 1.73
N ALA A 486 -19.07 32.27 1.92
CA ALA A 486 -20.53 32.20 1.95
C ALA A 486 -21.15 31.65 0.65
N PRO A 487 -20.70 32.03 -0.57
CA PRO A 487 -21.13 31.42 -1.83
C PRO A 487 -20.83 29.93 -1.96
N LEU A 488 -19.85 29.40 -1.20
CA LEU A 488 -19.57 27.97 -1.13
C LEU A 488 -20.57 27.23 -0.22
N GLY A 489 -21.50 27.96 0.41
CA GLY A 489 -22.46 27.42 1.38
C GLY A 489 -21.80 27.05 2.70
N LEU A 490 -20.73 27.76 3.08
CA LEU A 490 -20.00 27.54 4.32
C LEU A 490 -20.41 28.57 5.38
N ASP A 491 -20.73 28.08 6.57
CA ASP A 491 -20.75 28.87 7.80
C ASP A 491 -19.55 28.47 8.65
N ALA A 492 -18.54 29.34 8.71
CA ALA A 492 -17.31 29.09 9.46
C ALA A 492 -17.54 28.81 10.96
N GLY A 493 -18.66 29.30 11.53
CA GLY A 493 -19.04 29.03 12.92
C GLY A 493 -19.66 27.63 13.13
N GLN A 494 -20.05 26.95 12.05
CA GLN A 494 -20.56 25.57 12.08
C GLN A 494 -19.50 24.52 11.75
N ILE A 495 -18.37 24.92 11.18
CA ILE A 495 -17.25 24.01 10.96
C ILE A 495 -16.42 23.93 12.24
N ASP A 496 -16.12 22.72 12.69
CA ASP A 496 -15.17 22.45 13.77
C ASP A 496 -13.87 21.88 13.20
N ASN A 497 -14.00 20.90 12.30
CA ASN A 497 -12.88 20.15 11.73
C ASN A 497 -12.71 20.46 10.23
N ILE A 498 -11.46 20.57 9.79
CA ILE A 498 -11.10 20.72 8.38
C ILE A 498 -10.12 19.61 8.03
N ILE A 499 -10.50 18.76 7.08
CA ILE A 499 -9.70 17.66 6.56
C ILE A 499 -9.20 18.10 5.18
N ARG A 500 -7.88 18.26 5.05
CA ARG A 500 -7.23 18.50 3.75
C ARG A 500 -6.62 17.21 3.24
N LEU A 501 -6.77 16.93 1.96
CA LEU A 501 -6.24 15.74 1.31
C LEU A 501 -5.72 16.08 -0.09
N SER A 502 -4.61 15.47 -0.49
CA SER A 502 -4.21 15.39 -1.89
C SER A 502 -4.43 13.96 -2.38
N VAL A 503 -5.14 13.78 -3.49
CA VAL A 503 -5.39 12.46 -4.08
C VAL A 503 -4.61 12.32 -5.37
N THR A 504 -3.94 11.20 -5.56
CA THR A 504 -3.08 10.97 -6.74
C THR A 504 -3.48 9.72 -7.49
N LEU A 505 -3.16 9.68 -8.79
CA LEU A 505 -3.41 8.51 -9.65
C LEU A 505 -2.19 7.59 -9.76
N ASP A 506 -0.99 8.15 -9.63
CA ASP A 506 0.26 7.41 -9.53
C ASP A 506 0.76 7.49 -8.07
N ASP A 507 1.51 6.49 -7.61
CA ASP A 507 1.93 6.37 -6.21
C ASP A 507 3.06 7.35 -5.86
N PHE A 508 2.75 8.22 -4.90
CA PHE A 508 3.63 9.27 -4.36
C PHE A 508 3.72 9.24 -2.82
N SER A 509 3.26 8.16 -2.19
CA SER A 509 3.14 8.01 -0.73
C SER A 509 4.47 8.21 0.02
N ILE A 510 5.59 7.77 -0.55
CA ILE A 510 6.93 7.97 0.04
C ILE A 510 7.36 9.44 0.09
N MET A 511 6.79 10.28 -0.77
CA MET A 511 7.12 11.70 -0.87
C MET A 511 6.37 12.53 0.17
N SER A 512 5.10 12.19 0.45
CA SER A 512 4.31 12.89 1.47
C SER A 512 4.78 12.58 2.90
N SER A 513 5.38 11.41 3.13
CA SER A 513 5.96 11.01 4.42
C SER A 513 7.34 11.59 4.72
N SER A 514 7.96 12.32 3.78
CA SER A 514 9.31 12.91 3.91
C SER A 514 9.29 14.42 4.15
N GLU A 515 8.32 14.90 4.93
CA GLU A 515 8.06 16.33 5.13
C GLU A 515 9.22 17.07 5.80
N ASP A 516 9.88 16.45 6.77
CA ASP A 516 11.01 17.07 7.45
C ASP A 516 12.19 17.25 6.49
N GLU A 517 12.51 16.26 5.65
CA GLU A 517 13.55 16.43 4.64
C GLU A 517 13.18 17.50 3.60
N LEU A 518 11.91 17.56 3.17
CA LEU A 518 11.41 18.58 2.24
C LEU A 518 11.50 20.00 2.84
N ARG A 519 11.31 20.12 4.16
CA ARG A 519 11.46 21.38 4.90
C ARG A 519 12.93 21.76 5.03
N GLU A 520 13.80 20.80 5.37
CA GLU A 520 15.26 21.00 5.45
C GLU A 520 15.87 21.52 4.14
N VAL A 521 15.38 21.04 2.98
CA VAL A 521 15.85 21.51 1.67
C VAL A 521 15.18 22.79 1.19
N GLY A 522 14.22 23.34 1.94
CA GLY A 522 13.50 24.57 1.63
C GLY A 522 12.51 24.46 0.47
N TRP A 523 11.93 23.27 0.25
CA TRP A 523 10.94 23.06 -0.83
C TRP A 523 9.49 23.26 -0.36
N ILE A 524 9.26 23.24 0.95
CA ILE A 524 7.99 23.60 1.58
C ILE A 524 8.03 25.08 1.98
N PRO A 525 6.99 25.87 1.68
CA PRO A 525 6.88 27.25 2.16
C PRO A 525 6.99 27.33 3.69
N GLU A 526 7.57 28.41 4.20
CA GLU A 526 7.72 28.62 5.64
C GLU A 526 6.34 28.61 6.34
N GLY A 527 6.25 27.86 7.45
CA GLY A 527 5.01 27.71 8.22
C GLY A 527 3.95 26.80 7.60
N HIS A 528 4.16 26.26 6.39
CA HIS A 528 3.20 25.38 5.73
C HIS A 528 3.28 23.94 6.26
N GLU A 529 2.12 23.36 6.54
CA GLU A 529 1.97 21.94 6.89
C GLU A 529 1.36 21.16 5.73
N LEU A 530 2.10 20.19 5.18
CA LEU A 530 1.62 19.38 4.05
C LEU A 530 0.33 18.60 4.37
N ALA A 531 -0.66 18.64 3.48
CA ALA A 531 -1.79 17.71 3.51
C ALA A 531 -1.30 16.27 3.21
N PRO A 532 -1.93 15.22 3.76
CA PRO A 532 -1.60 13.85 3.39
C PRO A 532 -1.86 13.66 1.90
N THR A 533 -0.98 12.89 1.23
CA THR A 533 -1.18 12.47 -0.15
C THR A 533 -1.52 11.00 -0.17
N ILE A 534 -2.69 10.65 -0.72
CA ILE A 534 -3.22 9.28 -0.76
C ILE A 534 -3.47 8.88 -2.22
N LEU A 535 -3.02 7.69 -2.60
CA LEU A 535 -3.31 7.12 -3.91
C LEU A 535 -4.80 6.78 -4.04
N ILE A 536 -5.41 6.98 -5.21
CA ILE A 536 -6.84 6.69 -5.41
C ILE A 536 -7.21 5.23 -5.09
N ALA A 537 -6.33 4.28 -5.39
CA ALA A 537 -6.52 2.87 -5.05
C ALA A 537 -6.55 2.64 -3.52
N ASP A 538 -5.68 3.31 -2.77
CA ASP A 538 -5.67 3.26 -1.31
C ASP A 538 -6.90 3.95 -0.73
N LEU A 539 -7.34 5.08 -1.28
CA LEU A 539 -8.56 5.77 -0.86
C LEU A 539 -9.80 4.89 -1.05
N ILE A 540 -9.87 4.14 -2.15
CA ILE A 540 -10.92 3.13 -2.39
C ILE A 540 -10.86 2.06 -1.30
N CYS A 541 -9.68 1.51 -1.02
CA CYS A 541 -9.50 0.51 0.04
C CYS A 541 -9.91 1.05 1.43
N ILE A 542 -9.49 2.27 1.78
CA ILE A 542 -9.86 2.93 3.04
C ILE A 542 -11.39 3.07 3.13
N ALA A 543 -12.06 3.51 2.06
CA ALA A 543 -13.51 3.67 2.02
C ALA A 543 -14.26 2.32 2.11
N GLU A 544 -13.74 1.26 1.50
CA GLU A 544 -14.33 -0.09 1.57
C GLU A 544 -14.14 -0.75 2.94
N ILE A 545 -13.00 -0.50 3.60
CA ILE A 545 -12.69 -1.05 4.92
C ILE A 545 -13.41 -0.27 6.02
N LEU A 546 -13.34 1.06 5.99
CA LEU A 546 -13.91 1.97 7.00
C LEU A 546 -15.31 2.46 6.59
N ILE A 547 -16.26 1.54 6.44
CA ILE A 547 -17.64 1.85 5.99
C ILE A 547 -18.44 2.78 6.91
N ASN A 548 -18.01 2.98 8.16
CA ASN A 548 -18.68 3.88 9.08
C ASN A 548 -18.14 5.31 8.87
N GLU A 549 -19.04 6.25 8.55
CA GLU A 549 -18.70 7.66 8.29
C GLU A 549 -17.78 8.26 9.36
N LEU A 550 -18.00 8.00 10.65
CA LEU A 550 -17.14 8.50 11.73
C LEU A 550 -15.73 7.93 11.66
N GLN A 551 -15.59 6.63 11.38
CA GLN A 551 -14.28 5.98 11.33
C GLN A 551 -13.48 6.45 10.11
N PHE A 552 -14.14 6.66 8.98
CA PHE A 552 -13.53 7.22 7.78
C PHE A 552 -13.04 8.66 8.01
N LEU A 553 -13.90 9.54 8.56
CA LEU A 553 -13.54 10.92 8.88
C LEU A 553 -12.42 10.98 9.93
N HIS A 554 -12.48 10.14 10.96
CA HIS A 554 -11.46 10.07 12.00
C HIS A 554 -10.11 9.60 11.44
N TYR A 555 -10.10 8.62 10.53
CA TYR A 555 -8.88 8.20 9.86
C TYR A 555 -8.19 9.36 9.14
N LEU A 556 -8.93 10.06 8.27
CA LEU A 556 -8.38 11.16 7.48
C LEU A 556 -7.92 12.34 8.37
N ALA A 557 -8.67 12.66 9.42
CA ALA A 557 -8.30 13.70 10.38
C ALA A 557 -7.02 13.35 11.15
N GLU A 558 -6.91 12.13 11.68
CA GLU A 558 -5.73 11.72 12.45
C GLU A 558 -4.51 11.48 11.56
N ARG A 559 -4.69 11.06 10.32
CA ARG A 559 -3.59 10.80 9.38
C ARG A 559 -2.71 12.03 9.14
N PHE A 560 -3.31 13.23 9.10
CA PHE A 560 -2.58 14.50 9.04
C PHE A 560 -1.69 14.69 10.26
N HIS A 561 -2.25 14.59 11.47
CA HIS A 561 -1.49 14.76 12.70
C HIS A 561 -0.44 13.67 12.91
N PHE A 562 -0.73 12.43 12.49
CA PHE A 562 0.20 11.32 12.57
C PHE A 562 1.44 11.57 11.70
N GLN A 563 1.28 12.14 10.50
CA GLN A 563 2.39 12.56 9.64
C GLN A 563 3.31 13.59 10.30
N LYS A 564 2.75 14.54 11.05
CA LYS A 564 3.54 15.60 11.70
C LYS A 564 4.26 15.12 12.94
N ALA A 565 3.74 14.08 13.58
CA ALA A 565 4.26 13.60 14.85
C ALA A 565 5.55 12.79 14.69
N PHE A 566 5.81 12.23 13.50
CA PHE A 566 6.90 11.29 13.28
C PHE A 566 7.53 11.43 11.90
N GLU A 567 8.82 11.14 11.81
CA GLU A 567 9.45 10.76 10.55
C GLU A 567 8.98 9.35 10.14
N LEU A 568 8.16 9.25 9.09
CA LEU A 568 7.46 8.02 8.72
C LEU A 568 8.17 7.26 7.58
N LEU A 569 8.16 5.92 7.70
CA LEU A 569 8.44 5.00 6.61
C LEU A 569 7.35 3.91 6.60
N GLY A 570 6.58 3.83 5.53
CA GLY A 570 5.47 2.89 5.38
C GLY A 570 4.54 3.33 4.26
N ASP A 571 3.70 2.42 3.78
CA ASP A 571 2.65 2.72 2.81
C ASP A 571 1.30 3.01 3.50
N GLU A 572 0.32 3.45 2.72
CA GLU A 572 -0.99 3.85 3.26
C GLU A 572 -1.81 2.67 3.80
N LEU A 573 -1.58 1.44 3.31
CA LEU A 573 -2.25 0.25 3.82
C LEU A 573 -1.67 -0.21 5.16
N ASP A 574 -0.37 -0.02 5.39
CA ASP A 574 0.24 -0.17 6.71
C ASP A 574 -0.29 0.87 7.71
N PHE A 575 -0.49 2.12 7.27
CA PHE A 575 -1.13 3.15 8.11
C PHE A 575 -2.59 2.78 8.44
N LEU A 576 -3.35 2.26 7.47
CA LEU A 576 -4.68 1.72 7.71
C LEU A 576 -4.65 0.53 8.67
N GLY A 577 -3.69 -0.40 8.52
CA GLY A 577 -3.47 -1.51 9.44
C GLY A 577 -3.21 -1.05 10.88
N LEU A 578 -2.37 -0.03 11.06
CA LEU A 578 -2.12 0.61 12.35
C LEU A 578 -3.41 1.23 12.92
N TYR A 579 -4.16 1.95 12.10
CA TYR A 579 -5.44 2.52 12.49
C TYR A 579 -6.45 1.47 12.93
N LEU A 580 -6.54 0.35 12.21
CA LEU A 580 -7.41 -0.77 12.61
C LEU A 580 -6.97 -1.36 13.95
N ALA A 581 -5.67 -1.38 14.25
CA ALA A 581 -5.15 -1.92 15.49
C ALA A 581 -5.38 -1.00 16.72
N ASN A 582 -5.20 0.32 16.57
CA ASN A 582 -5.24 1.26 17.71
C ASN A 582 -5.80 2.67 17.42
N GLY A 583 -6.31 2.94 16.23
CA GLY A 583 -6.86 4.26 15.86
C GLY A 583 -5.81 5.38 15.82
N PHE A 584 -4.55 5.06 15.50
CA PHE A 584 -3.37 5.94 15.63
C PHE A 584 -3.04 6.37 17.07
N ASN A 585 -3.63 5.73 18.08
CA ASN A 585 -3.30 6.00 19.47
C ASN A 585 -2.13 5.14 19.95
N LEU A 586 -0.94 5.75 20.04
CA LEU A 586 0.28 5.13 20.57
C LEU A 586 0.50 5.41 22.07
N GLY A 587 -0.47 6.05 22.75
CA GLY A 587 -0.39 6.38 24.17
C GLY A 587 0.85 7.20 24.54
N GLN A 588 1.44 6.92 25.71
CA GLN A 588 2.64 7.63 26.18
C GLN A 588 3.90 7.33 25.37
N ALA A 589 3.95 6.20 24.65
CA ALA A 589 5.12 5.80 23.85
C ALA A 589 5.40 6.82 22.73
N GLN A 590 4.36 7.50 22.23
CA GLN A 590 4.48 8.56 21.22
C GLN A 590 5.55 9.61 21.57
N LYS A 591 5.68 10.02 22.84
CA LYS A 591 6.63 11.07 23.24
C LYS A 591 8.11 10.68 23.10
N GLN A 592 8.40 9.39 22.96
CA GLN A 592 9.76 8.85 22.89
C GLN A 592 10.18 8.47 21.47
N LEU A 593 9.25 8.48 20.52
CA LEU A 593 9.46 8.05 19.15
C LEU A 593 9.64 9.28 18.24
N LYS A 594 10.77 9.35 17.53
CA LYS A 594 10.99 10.34 16.46
C LYS A 594 10.73 9.76 15.08
N ARG A 595 11.14 8.50 14.87
CA ARG A 595 11.04 7.77 13.59
C ARG A 595 10.21 6.52 13.78
N ILE A 596 9.29 6.26 12.86
CA ILE A 596 8.48 5.05 12.83
C ILE A 596 8.56 4.41 11.45
N ALA A 597 9.04 3.18 11.39
CA ALA A 597 8.95 2.32 10.23
C ALA A 597 7.83 1.29 10.45
N LEU A 598 6.78 1.36 9.64
CA LEU A 598 5.69 0.39 9.61
C LEU A 598 5.94 -0.61 8.48
N SER A 599 5.65 -1.87 8.77
CA SER A 599 5.77 -2.96 7.79
C SER A 599 4.93 -4.15 8.26
N GLY A 600 4.14 -4.71 7.34
CA GLY A 600 3.35 -5.92 7.57
C GLY A 600 2.11 -5.71 8.45
N LEU A 601 1.71 -4.46 8.69
CA LEU A 601 0.44 -4.15 9.33
C LEU A 601 -0.72 -4.24 8.33
N SER A 602 -0.44 -4.12 7.03
CA SER A 602 -1.39 -4.38 5.94
C SER A 602 -1.86 -5.84 5.87
N ASP A 603 -1.17 -6.80 6.50
CA ASP A 603 -1.45 -8.25 6.41
C ASP A 603 -2.93 -8.64 6.63
N VAL A 604 -3.65 -7.93 7.51
CA VAL A 604 -5.09 -8.19 7.75
C VAL A 604 -5.95 -7.76 6.56
N ILE A 605 -5.55 -6.71 5.85
CA ILE A 605 -6.19 -6.14 4.67
C ILE A 605 -5.84 -6.98 3.44
N ASP A 606 -4.56 -7.34 3.30
CA ASP A 606 -4.07 -8.18 2.21
C ASP A 606 -4.80 -9.52 2.17
N ARG A 607 -4.93 -10.17 3.32
CA ARG A 607 -5.73 -11.40 3.48
C ARG A 607 -7.14 -11.25 2.96
N TYR A 608 -7.80 -10.14 3.27
CA TYR A 608 -9.19 -9.91 2.87
C TYR A 608 -9.33 -9.77 1.36
N TYR A 609 -8.52 -8.94 0.71
CA TYR A 609 -8.61 -8.72 -0.73
C TYR A 609 -8.14 -9.93 -1.54
N GLN A 610 -6.98 -10.49 -1.19
CA GLN A 610 -6.42 -11.65 -1.90
C GLN A 610 -7.30 -12.90 -1.71
N GLY A 611 -7.89 -13.07 -0.52
CA GLY A 611 -8.88 -14.11 -0.29
C GLY A 611 -10.08 -13.98 -1.23
N ARG A 612 -10.64 -12.78 -1.39
CA ARG A 612 -11.75 -12.51 -2.32
C ARG A 612 -11.38 -12.81 -3.77
N GLU A 613 -10.16 -12.48 -4.19
CA GLU A 613 -9.67 -12.74 -5.55
C GLU A 613 -9.67 -14.23 -5.91
N VAL A 614 -9.38 -15.10 -4.94
CA VAL A 614 -9.45 -16.56 -5.13
C VAL A 614 -10.80 -17.17 -4.74
N GLY A 615 -11.82 -16.34 -4.49
CA GLY A 615 -13.18 -16.76 -4.18
C GLY A 615 -13.44 -17.16 -2.72
N LEU A 616 -12.57 -16.79 -1.78
CA LEU A 616 -12.81 -16.97 -0.35
C LEU A 616 -13.68 -15.84 0.22
N GLU A 617 -14.66 -16.22 1.05
CA GLU A 617 -15.48 -15.28 1.81
C GLU A 617 -14.87 -15.01 3.18
N LEU A 618 -13.94 -14.05 3.25
CA LEU A 618 -13.32 -13.64 4.50
C LEU A 618 -14.03 -12.43 5.12
N PRO A 619 -14.14 -12.36 6.47
CA PRO A 619 -14.71 -11.20 7.12
C PRO A 619 -13.84 -9.97 6.86
N ARG A 620 -14.50 -8.86 6.55
CA ARG A 620 -13.83 -7.57 6.41
C ARG A 620 -13.05 -7.21 7.69
N PRO A 621 -11.81 -6.69 7.58
CA PRO A 621 -11.06 -6.14 8.69
C PRO A 621 -11.87 -5.05 9.42
N LYS A 622 -11.76 -5.01 10.75
CA LYS A 622 -12.49 -4.05 11.58
C LYS A 622 -11.54 -3.39 12.56
N SER A 623 -11.80 -2.11 12.87
CA SER A 623 -11.07 -1.43 13.94
C SER A 623 -11.29 -2.13 15.28
N ASN A 624 -10.24 -2.13 16.09
CA ASN A 624 -10.20 -2.68 17.43
C ASN A 624 -10.98 -1.78 18.42
N LEU A 625 -12.29 -1.70 18.21
CA LEU A 625 -13.25 -1.07 19.11
C LEU A 625 -13.92 -2.15 19.96
N ASN A 626 -13.93 -1.95 21.28
CA ASN A 626 -14.73 -2.78 22.15
C ASN A 626 -16.23 -2.46 21.97
N ARG A 627 -17.10 -3.31 22.53
CA ARG A 627 -18.55 -3.17 22.38
C ARG A 627 -19.07 -1.80 22.83
N THR A 628 -18.60 -1.28 23.97
CA THR A 628 -19.05 0.01 24.50
C THR A 628 -18.80 1.15 23.51
N PHE A 629 -17.60 1.24 22.95
CA PHE A 629 -17.26 2.30 22.01
C PHE A 629 -17.96 2.10 20.67
N ARG A 630 -18.02 0.86 20.17
CA ARG A 630 -18.74 0.53 18.93
C ARG A 630 -20.21 0.93 19.02
N ASP A 631 -20.89 0.60 20.12
CA ASP A 631 -22.31 0.92 20.29
C ASP A 631 -22.55 2.45 20.35
N ILE A 632 -21.62 3.23 20.94
CA ILE A 632 -21.71 4.70 20.94
C ILE A 632 -21.52 5.26 19.52
N VAL A 633 -20.48 4.80 18.81
CA VAL A 633 -20.18 5.21 17.43
C VAL A 633 -21.34 4.87 16.50
N ASP A 634 -21.86 3.64 16.56
CA ASP A 634 -22.99 3.20 15.75
C ASP A 634 -24.25 4.03 16.04
N ARG A 635 -24.52 4.36 17.31
CA ARG A 635 -25.65 5.24 17.66
C ARG A 635 -25.47 6.67 17.18
N LEU A 636 -24.25 7.22 17.22
CA LEU A 636 -23.96 8.55 16.67
C LEU A 636 -24.17 8.56 15.16
N THR A 637 -23.63 7.58 14.43
CA THR A 637 -23.76 7.44 12.98
C THR A 637 -25.20 7.12 12.55
N LEU A 638 -25.99 6.45 13.39
CA LEU A 638 -27.41 6.19 13.14
C LEU A 638 -28.29 7.43 13.36
N ARG A 639 -28.08 8.16 14.48
CA ARG A 639 -28.94 9.28 14.87
C ARG A 639 -28.53 10.61 14.26
N LYS A 640 -27.24 10.78 13.96
CA LYS A 640 -26.63 12.00 13.39
C LYS A 640 -27.10 13.30 14.06
N PRO A 641 -27.07 13.40 15.41
CA PRO A 641 -27.39 14.67 16.07
C PRO A 641 -26.41 15.78 15.64
N PRO A 642 -26.77 17.07 15.71
CA PRO A 642 -25.84 18.15 15.38
C PRO A 642 -24.51 18.03 16.14
N GLY A 643 -23.38 18.10 15.42
CA GLY A 643 -22.04 17.91 15.98
C GLY A 643 -21.63 16.45 16.20
N TRP A 644 -22.37 15.48 15.68
CA TRP A 644 -22.02 14.06 15.80
C TRP A 644 -20.64 13.73 15.24
N THR A 645 -20.18 14.43 14.19
CA THR A 645 -18.85 14.22 13.63
C THR A 645 -17.76 14.65 14.61
N THR A 646 -17.89 15.83 15.21
CA THR A 646 -16.96 16.33 16.23
C THR A 646 -16.95 15.45 17.48
N ILE A 647 -18.13 15.09 17.99
CA ILE A 647 -18.29 14.21 19.16
C ILE A 647 -17.64 12.85 18.88
N GLY A 648 -17.92 12.26 17.72
CA GLY A 648 -17.42 10.94 17.34
C GLY A 648 -15.89 10.92 17.15
N ILE A 649 -15.34 11.92 16.47
CA ILE A 649 -13.88 12.07 16.27
C ILE A 649 -13.18 12.19 17.61
N HIS A 650 -13.69 13.02 18.55
CA HIS A 650 -13.09 13.14 19.87
C HIS A 650 -13.22 11.86 20.71
N LEU A 651 -14.34 11.15 20.62
CA LEU A 651 -14.52 9.85 21.28
C LEU A 651 -13.48 8.84 20.80
N LEU A 652 -13.32 8.70 19.48
CA LEU A 652 -12.35 7.77 18.88
C LEU A 652 -10.91 8.15 19.23
N ASN A 653 -10.65 9.43 19.44
CA ASN A 653 -9.35 9.94 19.85
C ASN A 653 -8.98 9.68 21.32
N SER A 654 -9.97 9.38 22.16
CA SER A 654 -9.84 9.51 23.62
C SER A 654 -9.03 8.41 24.30
N VAL A 655 -9.09 7.16 23.80
CA VAL A 655 -8.47 5.99 24.43
C VAL A 655 -8.04 4.93 23.42
N ASP A 656 -6.99 4.19 23.74
CA ASP A 656 -6.59 3.00 22.98
C ASP A 656 -7.43 1.76 23.34
N GLY A 657 -7.23 0.63 22.64
CA GLY A 657 -8.00 -0.60 22.86
C GLY A 657 -7.89 -1.21 24.27
N GLU A 658 -6.76 -1.05 24.97
CA GLU A 658 -6.60 -1.53 26.35
C GLU A 658 -7.27 -0.59 27.35
N GLU A 659 -7.19 0.71 27.11
CA GLU A 659 -7.88 1.73 27.89
C GLU A 659 -9.40 1.66 27.74
N GLN A 660 -9.92 1.32 26.55
CA GLN A 660 -11.35 1.08 26.34
C GLN A 660 -11.90 0.01 27.31
N LYS A 661 -11.14 -1.05 27.62
CA LYS A 661 -11.54 -2.07 28.62
C LYS A 661 -11.66 -1.47 30.02
N LYS A 662 -10.75 -0.57 30.39
CA LYS A 662 -10.78 0.15 31.68
C LYS A 662 -12.00 1.07 31.77
N VAL A 663 -12.32 1.77 30.67
CA VAL A 663 -13.52 2.62 30.56
C VAL A 663 -14.79 1.79 30.75
N THR A 664 -14.94 0.66 30.07
CA THR A 664 -16.11 -0.23 30.22
C THR A 664 -16.25 -0.73 31.66
N ALA A 665 -15.17 -1.18 32.29
CA ALA A 665 -15.20 -1.61 33.70
C ALA A 665 -15.49 -0.44 34.66
N GLY A 666 -15.01 0.76 34.33
CA GLY A 666 -15.32 2.00 35.05
C GLY A 666 -16.80 2.34 35.03
N LEU A 667 -17.44 2.27 33.85
CA LEU A 667 -18.87 2.52 33.69
C LEU A 667 -19.74 1.56 34.50
N GLU A 668 -19.41 0.26 34.55
CA GLU A 668 -20.16 -0.71 35.35
C GLU A 668 -20.00 -0.46 36.86
N ARG A 669 -18.81 -0.05 37.31
CA ARG A 669 -18.61 0.37 38.71
C ARG A 669 -19.44 1.62 39.02
N LEU A 670 -19.46 2.58 38.11
CA LEU A 670 -20.22 3.82 38.24
C LEU A 670 -21.73 3.55 38.31
N ARG A 671 -22.24 2.64 37.47
CA ARG A 671 -23.64 2.16 37.51
C ARG A 671 -24.03 1.64 38.88
N LYS A 672 -23.22 0.75 39.45
CA LYS A 672 -23.48 0.15 40.78
C LYS A 672 -23.46 1.19 41.88
N SER A 673 -22.55 2.17 41.80
CA SER A 673 -22.48 3.28 42.75
C SER A 673 -23.78 4.08 42.78
N VAL A 674 -24.26 4.50 41.60
CA VAL A 674 -25.48 5.30 41.43
C VAL A 674 -26.74 4.52 41.86
N LEU A 675 -26.84 3.23 41.52
CA LEU A 675 -27.99 2.38 41.91
C LEU A 675 -28.09 2.16 43.43
N ASN A 676 -26.96 2.07 44.12
CA ASN A 676 -26.93 1.81 45.57
C ASN A 676 -27.27 3.06 46.41
N LYS A 677 -27.68 4.18 45.78
CA LYS A 677 -28.05 5.45 46.43
C LYS A 677 -27.03 5.98 47.44
N ARG A 678 -25.76 5.57 47.33
CA ARG A 678 -24.68 5.98 48.24
C ARG A 678 -24.09 7.35 47.91
N THR A 679 -24.61 8.04 46.89
CA THR A 679 -23.94 9.18 46.28
C THR A 679 -24.80 10.44 46.29
N ILE A 680 -24.26 11.46 46.94
CA ILE A 680 -24.63 12.88 46.82
C ILE A 680 -24.24 13.34 45.39
N PRO A 681 -24.96 14.28 44.76
CA PRO A 681 -24.54 14.88 43.49
C PRO A 681 -23.08 15.40 43.56
N GLY A 682 -22.17 14.88 42.73
CA GLY A 682 -20.72 15.17 42.77
C GLY A 682 -19.86 14.21 41.93
N ASN A 683 -18.56 14.06 42.24
CA ASN A 683 -17.59 13.24 41.48
C ASN A 683 -17.94 11.74 41.34
N ASP A 684 -18.84 11.20 42.16
CA ASP A 684 -19.13 9.76 42.24
C ASP A 684 -20.12 9.25 41.18
N CYS A 685 -20.58 10.12 40.28
CA CYS A 685 -21.44 9.79 39.13
C CYS A 685 -20.82 10.14 37.77
N ILE A 686 -19.52 10.51 37.76
CA ILE A 686 -18.81 10.97 36.57
C ILE A 686 -17.53 10.17 36.40
N MET A 687 -17.28 9.68 35.19
CA MET A 687 -15.97 9.16 34.79
C MET A 687 -15.37 10.08 33.73
N ARG A 688 -14.15 10.56 33.96
CA ARG A 688 -13.42 11.44 33.03
C ARG A 688 -12.28 10.71 32.36
N ILE A 689 -12.04 11.06 31.10
CA ILE A 689 -10.92 10.60 30.28
C ILE A 689 -10.21 11.87 29.81
N ILE A 690 -9.02 12.07 30.35
CA ILE A 690 -8.15 13.19 29.98
C ILE A 690 -7.19 12.67 28.91
N PRO A 691 -7.27 13.20 27.68
CA PRO A 691 -6.41 12.71 26.61
C PRO A 691 -4.96 13.17 26.82
N PRO A 692 -3.98 12.45 26.24
CA PRO A 692 -2.56 12.77 26.42
C PRO A 692 -2.06 13.98 25.60
N LEU A 693 -2.89 14.50 24.67
CA LEU A 693 -2.55 15.60 23.76
C LEU A 693 -3.58 16.73 23.89
N ASP A 694 -3.12 17.97 23.99
CA ASP A 694 -3.95 19.17 24.21
C ASP A 694 -4.97 19.43 23.10
N ARG A 695 -4.72 18.92 21.89
CA ARG A 695 -5.66 19.02 20.75
C ARG A 695 -6.90 18.12 20.89
N LYS A 696 -6.86 17.13 21.79
CA LYS A 696 -7.94 16.15 21.97
C LYS A 696 -8.88 16.62 23.07
N ALA A 697 -10.18 16.33 22.93
CA ALA A 697 -11.17 16.73 23.92
C ALA A 697 -11.14 15.82 25.15
N THR A 698 -11.43 16.41 26.32
CA THR A 698 -11.70 15.63 27.52
C THR A 698 -13.09 15.00 27.41
N ILE A 699 -13.17 13.68 27.58
CA ILE A 699 -14.44 12.93 27.51
C ILE A 699 -14.93 12.65 28.92
N ALA A 700 -16.22 12.88 29.18
CA ALA A 700 -16.88 12.50 30.41
C ALA A 700 -18.09 11.60 30.16
N PHE A 701 -18.26 10.62 31.03
CA PHE A 701 -19.47 9.82 31.12
C PHE A 701 -20.20 10.15 32.43
N PHE A 702 -21.39 10.73 32.30
CA PHE A 702 -22.26 11.07 33.42
C PHE A 702 -23.35 9.99 33.57
N VAL A 703 -23.34 9.26 34.68
CA VAL A 703 -24.32 8.20 34.96
C VAL A 703 -25.36 8.69 35.95
N TYR A 704 -26.64 8.55 35.63
CA TYR A 704 -27.73 9.07 36.45
C TYR A 704 -28.92 8.11 36.56
N SER A 705 -29.68 8.26 37.66
CA SER A 705 -30.99 7.61 37.83
C SER A 705 -32.12 8.58 37.44
N PRO A 706 -33.13 8.16 36.65
CA PRO A 706 -34.22 9.04 36.22
C PRO A 706 -35.19 9.43 37.36
N ASP A 707 -35.22 8.67 38.46
CA ASP A 707 -36.23 8.81 39.53
C ASP A 707 -36.02 10.03 40.46
N GLY A 708 -35.03 10.88 40.19
CA GLY A 708 -34.56 11.91 41.13
C GLY A 708 -34.94 13.35 40.81
N GLY A 709 -35.78 13.63 39.80
CA GLY A 709 -36.11 15.01 39.38
C GLY A 709 -34.90 15.81 38.85
N LEU A 710 -33.81 15.11 38.52
CA LEU A 710 -32.55 15.72 38.08
C LEU A 710 -32.69 16.28 36.66
N ASP A 711 -32.38 17.56 36.50
CA ASP A 711 -32.16 18.14 35.16
C ASP A 711 -30.82 17.66 34.60
N VAL A 712 -30.90 16.61 33.77
CA VAL A 712 -29.74 15.97 33.14
C VAL A 712 -28.96 16.96 32.27
N ARG A 713 -29.66 17.85 31.56
CA ARG A 713 -29.01 18.80 30.65
C ARG A 713 -28.20 19.82 31.45
N LYS A 714 -28.83 20.44 32.44
CA LYS A 714 -28.15 21.42 33.30
C LYS A 714 -26.97 20.79 34.04
N SER A 715 -27.11 19.53 34.47
CA SER A 715 -26.02 18.77 35.10
C SER A 715 -24.86 18.54 34.12
N MET A 716 -25.14 18.13 32.89
CA MET A 716 -24.10 17.96 31.86
C MET A 716 -23.40 19.28 31.51
N GLU A 717 -24.14 20.39 31.43
CA GLU A 717 -23.58 21.73 31.20
C GLU A 717 -22.64 22.15 32.34
N GLN A 718 -23.04 21.90 33.60
CA GLN A 718 -22.19 22.18 34.77
C GLN A 718 -20.93 21.30 34.79
N ILE A 719 -21.05 20.01 34.46
CA ILE A 719 -19.90 19.10 34.33
C ILE A 719 -18.93 19.60 33.26
N ALA A 720 -19.44 20.02 32.10
CA ALA A 720 -18.61 20.55 31.03
C ALA A 720 -17.91 21.86 31.43
N ALA A 721 -18.61 22.77 32.12
CA ALA A 721 -18.02 24.01 32.63
C ALA A 721 -16.89 23.73 33.63
N ASP A 722 -17.12 22.84 34.59
CA ASP A 722 -16.12 22.43 35.58
C ASP A 722 -14.87 21.82 34.91
N MET A 723 -15.04 21.01 33.86
CA MET A 723 -13.93 20.41 33.11
C MET A 723 -13.15 21.45 32.31
N LEU A 724 -13.83 22.40 31.67
CA LEU A 724 -13.20 23.50 30.93
C LEU A 724 -12.37 24.42 31.84
N GLU A 725 -12.79 24.62 33.08
CA GLU A 725 -12.04 25.41 34.07
C GLU A 725 -10.88 24.63 34.70
N ARG A 726 -11.13 23.39 35.16
CA ARG A 726 -10.15 22.63 35.95
C ARG A 726 -9.10 21.88 35.15
N ASP A 727 -9.49 21.35 34.00
CA ASP A 727 -8.62 20.48 33.20
C ASP A 727 -7.91 21.28 32.08
N GLU A 728 -8.02 22.63 32.10
CA GLU A 728 -7.57 23.58 31.05
C GLU A 728 -7.98 23.16 29.63
N ALA A 729 -9.03 22.34 29.52
CA ALA A 729 -9.46 21.77 28.26
C ALA A 729 -10.02 22.86 27.33
N LYS A 730 -9.69 22.75 26.05
CA LYS A 730 -10.32 23.58 24.99
C LYS A 730 -11.68 23.03 24.57
N VAL A 731 -11.83 21.70 24.63
CA VAL A 731 -13.05 21.00 24.22
C VAL A 731 -13.40 19.90 25.22
N CYS A 732 -14.69 19.79 25.55
CA CYS A 732 -15.24 18.74 26.39
C CYS A 732 -16.42 18.06 25.71
N VAL A 733 -16.50 16.74 25.84
CA VAL A 733 -17.66 15.95 25.39
C VAL A 733 -18.21 15.17 26.57
N VAL A 734 -19.50 15.34 26.87
CA VAL A 734 -20.18 14.66 27.97
C VAL A 734 -21.24 13.72 27.42
N PHE A 735 -21.17 12.44 27.78
CA PHE A 735 -22.18 11.43 27.48
C PHE A 735 -23.01 11.12 28.73
N GLY A 736 -24.32 11.39 28.67
CA GLY A 736 -25.26 11.04 29.73
C GLY A 736 -25.79 9.62 29.55
N LYS A 737 -25.65 8.75 30.56
CA LYS A 737 -26.11 7.36 30.52
C LYS A 737 -27.05 7.07 31.70
N SER A 738 -28.26 6.60 31.40
CA SER A 738 -29.29 6.32 32.42
C SER A 738 -29.18 4.91 32.96
N THR A 739 -29.28 4.75 34.28
CA THR A 739 -29.31 3.42 34.94
C THR A 739 -30.56 2.60 34.58
N ALA A 740 -31.68 3.25 34.24
CA ALA A 740 -32.93 2.59 33.86
C ALA A 740 -32.92 2.03 32.42
N ALA A 741 -32.00 2.51 31.57
CA ALA A 741 -31.85 2.06 30.19
C ALA A 741 -30.38 1.81 29.87
N TRP A 742 -29.75 0.94 30.66
CA TRP A 742 -28.31 0.75 30.62
C TRP A 742 -27.80 0.12 29.32
N ASP A 743 -28.64 -0.67 28.66
CA ASP A 743 -28.34 -1.29 27.37
C ASP A 743 -28.24 -0.25 26.24
N GLU A 744 -28.80 0.95 26.43
CA GLU A 744 -28.56 2.06 25.52
C GLU A 744 -27.16 2.64 25.75
N PRO A 745 -26.32 2.83 24.71
CA PRO A 745 -24.94 3.27 24.87
C PRO A 745 -24.84 4.63 25.58
N TYR A 746 -25.73 5.58 25.22
CA TYR A 746 -25.93 6.86 25.90
C TYR A 746 -27.36 7.39 25.63
N ARG A 747 -27.90 8.24 26.51
CA ARG A 747 -29.19 8.94 26.33
C ARG A 747 -29.03 10.31 25.66
N SER A 748 -28.03 11.07 26.11
CA SER A 748 -27.72 12.42 25.64
C SER A 748 -26.23 12.58 25.43
N ALA A 749 -25.82 13.39 24.46
CA ALA A 749 -24.44 13.78 24.24
C ALA A 749 -24.38 15.32 24.16
N LEU A 750 -23.40 15.91 24.82
CA LEU A 750 -23.14 17.34 24.84
C LEU A 750 -21.70 17.59 24.44
N ILE A 751 -21.47 18.54 23.56
CA ILE A 751 -20.13 19.05 23.25
C ILE A 751 -20.08 20.53 23.64
N VAL A 752 -19.02 20.92 24.34
CA VAL A 752 -18.74 22.31 24.69
C VAL A 752 -17.32 22.63 24.30
N GLN A 753 -17.14 23.75 23.61
CA GLN A 753 -15.85 24.22 23.12
C GLN A 753 -15.64 25.65 23.60
N LYS A 754 -14.47 25.94 24.16
CA LYS A 754 -14.01 27.33 24.27
C LYS A 754 -13.69 27.81 22.86
N ARG A 755 -14.41 28.81 22.40
CA ARG A 755 -14.06 29.53 21.18
C ARG A 755 -13.12 30.66 21.60
N ASP A 756 -11.91 30.65 21.05
CA ASP A 756 -10.94 31.74 21.20
C ASP A 756 -11.46 33.03 20.55
#